data_AF-A0A8T1WM18-F1
#
_entry.id   AF-A0A8T1WM18-F1
#
_cell.length_a   1.000
_cell.length_b   1.000
_cell.length_c   1.000
_cell.angle_alpha   90.00
_cell.angle_beta   90.00
_cell.angle_gamma   90.00
#
_symmetry.space_group_name_H-M   'P 1'
#
loop_
_entity.id
_entity.type
_entity.pdbx_description
1 polymer ?
#
loop_
_entity_poly.entity_id
_entity_poly.type
_entity_poly.pdbx_seq_one_letter_code
_entity_poly.pdbx_strand_id
1 'polypeptide(L)'
;MDIIVDNLQEDEVVSYPLVLLEGRVTGFHSENVFLDARLDHPRSSLWPVTTDGHFKAMILLPSPGKYAITLRVDNVERIFCIEYRPVISRYMVKFYYQVCADANGHNGFDAPPGVDNSDAAAIAKVRFNALLLQMATAELFHAAGLPRRTFALQFAADGLPDVTLLRCTFTNAHARSIDGQELIKLVEKDIVAAGLDDHPELEFKHAVMLGCSRYNTETRKAEGHTALGGGKVGVFGSCGLHTWPSHLGEVTSCCLNNVRIDKSRLLDDSCFRGTFWANFSTGIGAMLHEIGHTLGLGHATSGIMARGFDDMNRLLCVYEADPRSQAMAFHRASPQGWLQLNHSTIHQVTGRNGAHWNAGSAHLLRHCPWISGFAKPSLVGPTVSWDDSVRGPVGYGQYNGNQVELPEVDSSSSSAADELGAVMIDAGKYVNRLETLTRAQLEEMERTEPLRAAGDKHWFVLAAGEYIGRVDVRAMAWIDGLQLHTNLKSSRWFGGTGGELHALQAADGWRVNSFFGTRGDSYVGKLGVRCVPLSSPPHTPHALQTDESNEPIQSFPQAGKALEGGAKTPFSITFPIIGAVVIRCGRFVDSIRVLSIEEATASCRDPKAYRSNEHVFVLAAVRGLVEVEGPIVQSWNVHQAITSADFMARMDRST
;
A
#
# COMPACT_ATOMS: atom_id res chain seq x y z
N MET A 1 -23.60 -14.69 -43.03
CA MET A 1 -23.79 -14.48 -41.59
C MET A 1 -22.57 -15.07 -40.94
N ASP A 2 -21.79 -14.25 -40.24
CA ASP A 2 -20.50 -14.67 -39.69
C ASP A 2 -20.45 -14.33 -38.20
N ILE A 3 -19.79 -15.18 -37.41
CA ILE A 3 -19.54 -14.93 -36.00
C ILE A 3 -18.15 -14.31 -35.85
N ILE A 4 -18.05 -13.15 -35.21
CA ILE A 4 -16.80 -12.42 -34.99
C ILE A 4 -16.59 -12.25 -33.49
N VAL A 5 -15.41 -12.63 -32.99
CA VAL A 5 -14.95 -12.33 -31.62
C VAL A 5 -14.11 -11.06 -31.70
N ASP A 6 -14.47 -10.04 -30.92
CA ASP A 6 -13.90 -8.70 -30.99
C ASP A 6 -12.86 -8.44 -29.88
N ASN A 7 -13.02 -9.03 -28.69
CA ASN A 7 -12.18 -8.72 -27.53
C ASN A 7 -10.91 -9.56 -27.41
N LEU A 8 -10.82 -10.70 -28.09
CA LEU A 8 -9.69 -11.62 -28.04
C LEU A 8 -9.19 -11.97 -29.44
N GLN A 9 -7.90 -12.26 -29.53
CA GLN A 9 -7.27 -12.76 -30.76
C GLN A 9 -7.23 -14.29 -30.79
N GLU A 10 -7.20 -14.85 -31.98
CA GLU A 10 -7.00 -16.29 -32.20
C GLU A 10 -5.67 -16.73 -31.56
N ASP A 11 -5.69 -17.85 -30.84
CA ASP A 11 -4.55 -18.39 -30.09
C ASP A 11 -4.01 -17.47 -28.97
N GLU A 12 -4.77 -16.46 -28.54
CA GLU A 12 -4.38 -15.61 -27.40
C GLU A 12 -4.20 -16.46 -26.13
N VAL A 13 -3.18 -16.11 -25.34
CA VAL A 13 -2.86 -16.79 -24.08
C VAL A 13 -3.49 -16.01 -22.94
N VAL A 14 -4.43 -16.63 -22.22
CA VAL A 14 -5.07 -16.05 -21.03
C VAL A 14 -4.60 -16.76 -19.76
N SER A 15 -4.55 -16.01 -18.65
CA SER A 15 -4.05 -16.52 -17.36
C SER A 15 -5.14 -16.97 -16.39
N TYR A 16 -6.40 -16.99 -16.83
CA TYR A 16 -7.57 -17.29 -16.02
C TYR A 16 -8.53 -18.22 -16.80
N PRO A 17 -9.25 -19.14 -16.12
CA PRO A 17 -9.99 -20.21 -16.79
C PRO A 17 -11.40 -19.81 -17.26
N LEU A 18 -12.03 -18.80 -16.64
CA LEU A 18 -13.34 -18.31 -17.08
C LEU A 18 -13.14 -17.19 -18.11
N VAL A 19 -13.29 -17.53 -19.38
CA VAL A 19 -12.98 -16.63 -20.50
C VAL A 19 -14.26 -15.95 -20.98
N LEU A 20 -14.21 -14.62 -21.13
CA LEU A 20 -15.26 -13.83 -21.77
C LEU A 20 -14.94 -13.64 -23.25
N LEU A 21 -15.85 -14.09 -24.12
CA LEU A 21 -15.89 -13.80 -25.55
C LEU A 21 -16.96 -12.73 -25.80
N GLU A 22 -16.53 -11.54 -26.22
CA GLU A 22 -17.41 -10.46 -26.65
C GLU A 22 -17.26 -10.28 -28.16
N GLY A 23 -18.38 -10.15 -28.86
CA GLY A 23 -18.36 -10.17 -30.31
C GLY A 23 -19.69 -9.86 -30.97
N ARG A 24 -19.76 -10.10 -32.28
CA ARG A 24 -20.91 -9.81 -33.13
C ARG A 24 -21.22 -10.94 -34.11
N VAL A 25 -22.50 -11.05 -34.46
CA VAL A 25 -23.02 -11.92 -35.52
C VAL A 25 -23.51 -11.04 -36.67
N THR A 26 -22.87 -11.14 -37.83
CA THR A 26 -23.16 -10.27 -38.99
C THR A 26 -24.26 -10.84 -39.88
N GLY A 27 -24.95 -9.98 -40.63
CA GLY A 27 -25.94 -10.40 -41.63
C GLY A 27 -27.16 -11.08 -41.01
N PHE A 28 -27.52 -10.67 -39.79
CA PHE A 28 -28.55 -11.30 -38.98
C PHE A 28 -29.44 -10.25 -38.30
N HIS A 29 -30.76 -10.42 -38.40
CA HIS A 29 -31.76 -9.62 -37.69
C HIS A 29 -32.91 -10.53 -37.26
N SER A 30 -32.85 -11.03 -36.03
CA SER A 30 -33.93 -11.79 -35.40
C SER A 30 -33.92 -11.58 -33.89
N GLU A 31 -35.09 -11.72 -33.26
CA GLU A 31 -35.25 -11.69 -31.81
C GLU A 31 -35.10 -13.10 -31.21
N ASN A 32 -34.79 -13.18 -29.91
CA ASN A 32 -34.68 -14.43 -29.14
C ASN A 32 -33.59 -15.41 -29.62
N VAL A 33 -32.44 -14.89 -30.00
CA VAL A 33 -31.35 -15.70 -30.57
C VAL A 33 -30.28 -15.94 -29.54
N PHE A 34 -29.75 -17.15 -29.54
CA PHE A 34 -28.75 -17.59 -28.57
C PHE A 34 -27.51 -18.13 -29.29
N LEU A 35 -26.35 -17.67 -28.85
CA LEU A 35 -25.06 -18.22 -29.18
C LEU A 35 -24.77 -19.42 -28.28
N ASP A 36 -24.54 -20.55 -28.92
CA ASP A 36 -24.07 -21.79 -28.32
C ASP A 36 -22.55 -21.81 -28.31
N ALA A 37 -21.97 -21.59 -27.14
CA ALA A 37 -20.54 -21.69 -26.89
C ALA A 37 -20.22 -23.01 -26.20
N ARG A 38 -19.42 -23.86 -26.84
CA ARG A 38 -19.12 -25.21 -26.34
C ARG A 38 -17.66 -25.63 -26.54
N LEU A 39 -17.13 -26.35 -25.55
CA LEU A 39 -15.87 -27.10 -25.70
C LEU A 39 -16.14 -28.52 -26.23
N ASP A 40 -17.25 -29.12 -25.79
CA ASP A 40 -17.76 -30.42 -26.21
C ASP A 40 -19.25 -30.53 -25.85
N HIS A 41 -19.84 -31.71 -26.07
CA HIS A 41 -21.26 -31.95 -25.81
C HIS A 41 -21.68 -31.66 -24.34
N PRO A 42 -20.95 -32.11 -23.29
CA PRO A 42 -21.33 -31.79 -21.90
C PRO A 42 -20.99 -30.35 -21.47
N ARG A 43 -20.02 -29.68 -22.10
CA ARG A 43 -19.58 -28.32 -21.75
C ARG A 43 -20.06 -27.31 -22.78
N SER A 44 -21.38 -27.15 -22.87
CA SER A 44 -22.07 -26.18 -23.72
C SER A 44 -22.87 -25.19 -22.87
N SER A 45 -22.88 -23.93 -23.32
CA SER A 45 -23.61 -22.83 -22.70
C SER A 45 -24.25 -21.94 -23.76
N LEU A 46 -25.40 -21.37 -23.43
CA LEU A 46 -26.23 -20.57 -24.33
C LEU A 46 -26.29 -19.13 -23.85
N TRP A 47 -25.99 -18.19 -24.75
CA TRP A 47 -25.84 -16.77 -24.44
C TRP A 47 -26.71 -15.92 -25.36
N PRO A 48 -27.47 -14.95 -24.84
CA PRO A 48 -28.34 -14.13 -25.67
C PRO A 48 -27.52 -13.29 -26.66
N VAL A 49 -28.05 -13.18 -27.87
CA VAL A 49 -27.55 -12.33 -28.96
C VAL A 49 -28.55 -11.20 -29.16
N THR A 50 -28.06 -9.97 -29.26
CA THR A 50 -28.90 -8.79 -29.49
C THR A 50 -29.43 -8.75 -30.92
N THR A 51 -30.43 -7.91 -31.18
CA THR A 51 -31.06 -7.78 -32.51
C THR A 51 -30.12 -7.24 -33.60
N ASP A 52 -29.10 -6.49 -33.18
CA ASP A 52 -27.98 -6.02 -34.00
C ASP A 52 -26.76 -6.96 -33.95
N GLY A 53 -26.87 -8.11 -33.30
CA GLY A 53 -25.93 -9.22 -33.38
C GLY A 53 -24.86 -9.28 -32.28
N HIS A 54 -24.85 -8.39 -31.29
CA HIS A 54 -23.86 -8.42 -30.21
C HIS A 54 -24.10 -9.59 -29.25
N PHE A 55 -23.00 -10.21 -28.79
CA PHE A 55 -23.05 -11.25 -27.77
C PHE A 55 -21.93 -11.07 -26.73
N LYS A 56 -22.18 -11.62 -25.54
CA LYS A 56 -21.19 -11.87 -24.50
C LYS A 56 -21.36 -13.31 -24.05
N ALA A 57 -20.39 -14.15 -24.39
CA ALA A 57 -20.40 -15.56 -24.06
C ALA A 57 -19.23 -15.87 -23.13
N MET A 58 -19.47 -16.64 -22.07
CA MET A 58 -18.41 -17.11 -21.18
C MET A 58 -18.19 -18.61 -21.35
N ILE A 59 -16.93 -19.03 -21.28
CA ILE A 59 -16.56 -20.44 -21.31
C ILE A 59 -15.59 -20.75 -20.16
N LEU A 60 -15.84 -21.85 -19.46
CA LEU A 60 -14.97 -22.30 -18.38
C LEU A 60 -14.00 -23.38 -18.90
N LEU A 61 -12.72 -23.06 -18.87
CA LEU A 61 -11.64 -23.96 -19.28
C LEU A 61 -11.23 -24.83 -18.06
N PRO A 62 -11.30 -26.16 -18.16
CA PRO A 62 -11.18 -27.04 -16.99
C PRO A 62 -9.75 -27.18 -16.45
N SER A 63 -8.74 -26.94 -17.28
CA SER A 63 -7.33 -27.17 -16.95
C SER A 63 -6.43 -26.32 -17.86
N PRO A 64 -5.16 -26.10 -17.51
CA PRO A 64 -4.22 -25.46 -18.43
C PRO A 64 -4.10 -26.23 -19.75
N GLY A 65 -4.05 -25.53 -20.87
CA GLY A 65 -3.96 -26.14 -22.20
C GLY A 65 -4.57 -25.29 -23.32
N LYS A 66 -4.52 -25.83 -24.54
CA LYS A 66 -5.13 -25.24 -25.73
C LYS A 66 -6.53 -25.79 -25.95
N TYR A 67 -7.46 -24.91 -26.30
CA TYR A 67 -8.87 -25.24 -26.48
C TYR A 67 -9.40 -24.66 -27.78
N ALA A 68 -10.15 -25.47 -28.52
CA ALA A 68 -10.94 -25.04 -29.68
C ALA A 68 -12.40 -24.90 -29.23
N ILE A 69 -12.88 -23.66 -29.16
CA ILE A 69 -14.25 -23.33 -28.74
C ILE A 69 -15.12 -23.29 -29.98
N THR A 70 -16.18 -24.09 -30.00
CA THR A 70 -17.18 -24.03 -31.07
C THR A 70 -18.25 -23.01 -30.68
N LEU A 71 -18.44 -22.02 -31.54
CA LEU A 71 -19.43 -20.95 -31.46
C LEU A 71 -20.47 -21.19 -32.54
N ARG A 72 -21.73 -21.37 -32.17
CA ARG A 72 -22.80 -21.67 -33.12
C ARG A 72 -24.03 -20.80 -32.91
N VAL A 73 -24.55 -20.23 -34.00
CA VAL A 73 -25.84 -19.53 -34.06
C VAL A 73 -26.58 -20.05 -35.28
N ASP A 74 -27.77 -20.62 -35.07
CA ASP A 74 -28.54 -21.29 -36.12
C ASP A 74 -27.68 -22.30 -36.92
N ASN A 75 -27.48 -22.04 -38.22
CA ASN A 75 -26.70 -22.88 -39.14
C ASN A 75 -25.25 -22.39 -39.34
N VAL A 76 -24.83 -21.35 -38.62
CA VAL A 76 -23.48 -20.78 -38.72
C VAL A 76 -22.65 -21.28 -37.55
N GLU A 77 -21.45 -21.77 -37.86
CA GLU A 77 -20.49 -22.26 -36.90
C GLU A 77 -19.13 -21.58 -37.10
N ARG A 78 -18.47 -21.27 -35.99
CA ARG A 78 -17.09 -20.78 -35.94
C ARG A 78 -16.32 -21.54 -34.87
N ILE A 79 -15.09 -21.93 -35.18
CA ILE A 79 -14.13 -22.42 -34.19
C ILE A 79 -13.26 -21.23 -33.79
N PHE A 80 -13.04 -21.06 -32.48
CA PHE A 80 -12.17 -20.04 -31.90
C PHE A 80 -11.18 -20.69 -30.92
N CYS A 81 -9.89 -20.58 -31.21
CA CYS A 81 -8.82 -21.20 -30.44
C CYS A 81 -8.26 -20.25 -29.37
N ILE A 82 -8.04 -20.76 -28.16
CA ILE A 82 -7.42 -20.04 -27.06
C ILE A 82 -6.49 -20.95 -26.26
N GLU A 83 -5.48 -20.38 -25.60
CA GLU A 83 -4.65 -21.11 -24.65
C GLU A 83 -4.85 -20.58 -23.23
N TYR A 84 -5.18 -21.48 -22.29
CA TYR A 84 -5.17 -21.17 -20.87
C TYR A 84 -3.83 -21.56 -20.25
N ARG A 85 -3.09 -20.56 -19.78
CA ARG A 85 -1.81 -20.71 -19.09
C ARG A 85 -1.79 -19.89 -17.80
N PRO A 86 -2.09 -20.49 -16.64
CA PRO A 86 -2.05 -19.79 -15.35
C PRO A 86 -0.69 -19.16 -15.09
N VAL A 87 -0.68 -18.01 -14.44
CA VAL A 87 0.55 -17.39 -13.94
C VAL A 87 0.94 -18.06 -12.62
N ILE A 88 2.18 -18.56 -12.55
CA ILE A 88 2.76 -19.03 -11.29
C ILE A 88 3.16 -17.78 -10.49
N SER A 89 2.45 -17.55 -9.39
CA SER A 89 2.70 -16.41 -8.50
C SER A 89 2.68 -16.90 -7.06
N ARG A 90 3.61 -16.36 -6.26
CA ARG A 90 3.56 -16.54 -4.81
C ARG A 90 2.49 -15.68 -4.14
N TYR A 91 2.01 -14.64 -4.81
CA TYR A 91 0.96 -13.73 -4.35
C TYR A 91 -0.39 -14.24 -4.85
N MET A 92 -1.27 -14.63 -3.93
CA MET A 92 -2.57 -15.23 -4.24
C MET A 92 -3.72 -14.56 -3.48
N VAL A 93 -4.91 -14.56 -4.07
CA VAL A 93 -6.15 -14.19 -3.38
C VAL A 93 -6.89 -15.48 -3.00
N LYS A 94 -7.21 -15.64 -1.72
CA LYS A 94 -7.92 -16.81 -1.19
C LYS A 94 -9.33 -16.44 -0.75
N PHE A 95 -10.29 -17.28 -1.10
CA PHE A 95 -11.70 -17.06 -0.83
C PHE A 95 -12.19 -17.91 0.34
N TYR A 96 -13.11 -17.34 1.13
CA TYR A 96 -13.64 -18.00 2.32
C TYR A 96 -15.16 -17.82 2.41
N TYR A 97 -15.82 -18.81 2.98
CA TYR A 97 -17.14 -18.63 3.56
C TYR A 97 -17.01 -18.76 5.08
N GLN A 98 -17.34 -17.70 5.81
CA GLN A 98 -17.15 -17.61 7.25
C GLN A 98 -18.41 -18.08 7.98
N VAL A 99 -18.24 -18.89 9.02
CA VAL A 99 -19.31 -19.29 9.94
C VAL A 99 -18.87 -19.09 11.39
N CYS A 100 -19.79 -18.70 12.26
CA CYS A 100 -19.52 -18.52 13.69
C CYS A 100 -19.36 -19.87 14.43
N ALA A 101 -18.81 -19.82 15.65
CA ALA A 101 -18.58 -20.99 16.49
C ALA A 101 -19.87 -21.76 16.80
N ASP A 102 -20.98 -21.04 16.95
CA ASP A 102 -22.33 -21.55 17.24
C ASP A 102 -23.16 -21.83 15.98
N ALA A 103 -22.57 -21.72 14.78
CA ALA A 103 -23.27 -22.01 13.54
C ALA A 103 -23.63 -23.51 13.47
N ASN A 104 -24.93 -23.77 13.40
CA ASN A 104 -25.51 -25.08 13.14
C ASN A 104 -26.12 -25.11 11.72
N GLY A 105 -26.38 -26.31 11.19
CA GLY A 105 -26.90 -26.50 9.82
C GLY A 105 -28.28 -25.89 9.54
N HIS A 106 -28.90 -25.18 10.49
CA HIS A 106 -30.18 -24.47 10.32
C HIS A 106 -29.99 -22.96 10.09
N ASN A 107 -28.75 -22.44 10.15
CA ASN A 107 -28.43 -21.02 10.09
C ASN A 107 -27.76 -20.60 8.77
N GLY A 108 -28.23 -21.12 7.64
CA GLY A 108 -27.77 -20.73 6.30
C GLY A 108 -27.99 -19.25 5.97
N PHE A 109 -27.42 -18.74 4.87
CA PHE A 109 -27.55 -17.33 4.48
C PHE A 109 -29.03 -16.94 4.18
N ASP A 110 -29.33 -15.65 4.08
CA ASP A 110 -30.69 -15.20 3.77
C ASP A 110 -31.10 -15.55 2.34
N ALA A 111 -32.25 -16.23 2.20
CA ALA A 111 -32.79 -16.64 0.92
C ALA A 111 -34.33 -16.66 0.93
N PRO A 112 -34.97 -16.57 -0.25
CA PRO A 112 -36.41 -16.80 -0.39
C PRO A 112 -36.82 -18.21 0.06
N PRO A 113 -38.11 -18.44 0.40
CA PRO A 113 -38.63 -19.77 0.71
C PRO A 113 -38.29 -20.80 -0.36
N GLY A 114 -37.79 -21.96 0.07
CA GLY A 114 -37.50 -23.09 -0.82
C GLY A 114 -36.20 -22.97 -1.61
N VAL A 115 -35.44 -21.88 -1.45
CA VAL A 115 -34.10 -21.75 -2.03
C VAL A 115 -33.08 -22.34 -1.04
N ASP A 116 -32.20 -23.21 -1.54
CA ASP A 116 -31.12 -23.78 -0.74
C ASP A 116 -30.17 -22.67 -0.28
N ASN A 117 -30.02 -22.57 1.05
CA ASN A 117 -29.18 -21.58 1.71
C ASN A 117 -28.09 -22.21 2.58
N SER A 118 -27.80 -23.50 2.39
CA SER A 118 -26.79 -24.23 3.13
C SER A 118 -25.37 -23.68 2.92
N ASP A 119 -24.45 -24.05 3.80
CA ASP A 119 -23.02 -23.74 3.65
C ASP A 119 -22.47 -24.28 2.32
N ALA A 120 -22.96 -25.44 1.86
CA ALA A 120 -22.58 -26.02 0.57
C ALA A 120 -23.03 -25.14 -0.61
N ALA A 121 -24.27 -24.63 -0.58
CA ALA A 121 -24.77 -23.69 -1.58
C ALA A 121 -23.99 -22.36 -1.54
N ALA A 122 -23.66 -21.86 -0.34
CA ALA A 122 -22.86 -20.66 -0.18
C ALA A 122 -21.47 -20.83 -0.79
N ILE A 123 -20.78 -21.93 -0.46
CA ILE A 123 -19.46 -22.26 -1.01
C ILE A 123 -19.53 -22.39 -2.53
N ALA A 124 -20.51 -23.12 -3.08
CA ALA A 124 -20.66 -23.25 -4.54
C ALA A 124 -20.78 -21.88 -5.23
N LYS A 125 -21.59 -20.97 -4.67
CA LYS A 125 -21.72 -19.60 -5.15
C LYS A 125 -20.40 -18.83 -5.04
N VAL A 126 -19.72 -18.87 -3.90
CA VAL A 126 -18.42 -18.19 -3.72
C VAL A 126 -17.37 -18.72 -4.68
N ARG A 127 -17.29 -20.05 -4.89
CA ARG A 127 -16.35 -20.69 -5.84
C ARG A 127 -16.53 -20.17 -7.25
N PHE A 128 -17.77 -20.18 -7.76
CA PHE A 128 -18.04 -19.69 -9.11
C PHE A 128 -17.82 -18.18 -9.23
N ASN A 129 -18.20 -17.39 -8.22
CA ASN A 129 -18.04 -15.94 -8.27
C ASN A 129 -16.58 -15.50 -8.10
N ALA A 130 -15.71 -16.29 -7.47
CA ALA A 130 -14.27 -16.05 -7.48
C ALA A 130 -13.71 -16.08 -8.91
N LEU A 131 -14.21 -16.98 -9.79
CA LEU A 131 -13.87 -16.99 -11.21
C LEU A 131 -14.37 -15.74 -11.93
N LEU A 132 -15.61 -15.31 -11.64
CA LEU A 132 -16.17 -14.09 -12.22
C LEU A 132 -15.37 -12.85 -11.81
N LEU A 133 -14.94 -12.75 -10.55
CA LEU A 133 -14.11 -11.64 -10.05
C LEU A 133 -12.71 -11.66 -10.68
N GLN A 134 -12.11 -12.84 -10.87
CA GLN A 134 -10.83 -13.00 -11.53
C GLN A 134 -10.92 -12.56 -13.01
N MET A 135 -11.93 -13.04 -13.74
CA MET A 135 -12.20 -12.65 -15.13
C MET A 135 -12.48 -11.15 -15.22
N ALA A 136 -13.35 -10.62 -14.35
CA ALA A 136 -13.69 -9.21 -14.35
C ALA A 136 -12.48 -8.32 -14.13
N THR A 137 -11.59 -8.68 -13.21
CA THR A 137 -10.36 -7.92 -12.98
C THR A 137 -9.52 -7.82 -14.25
N ALA A 138 -9.34 -8.93 -14.99
CA ALA A 138 -8.58 -8.97 -16.24
C ALA A 138 -9.24 -8.17 -17.38
N GLU A 139 -10.54 -8.35 -17.60
CA GLU A 139 -11.26 -7.67 -18.68
C GLU A 139 -11.40 -6.16 -18.40
N LEU A 140 -11.57 -5.76 -17.14
CA LEU A 140 -11.58 -4.34 -16.76
C LEU A 140 -10.18 -3.72 -16.86
N PHE A 141 -9.11 -4.50 -16.66
CA PHE A 141 -7.73 -4.07 -16.97
C PHE A 141 -7.56 -3.81 -18.46
N HIS A 142 -8.03 -4.72 -19.29
CA HIS A 142 -7.99 -4.58 -20.74
C HIS A 142 -8.79 -3.37 -21.23
N ALA A 143 -9.99 -3.17 -20.69
CA ALA A 143 -10.82 -2.01 -20.98
C ALA A 143 -10.14 -0.67 -20.58
N ALA A 144 -9.23 -0.68 -19.60
CA ALA A 144 -8.40 0.46 -19.22
C ALA A 144 -7.15 0.64 -20.11
N GLY A 145 -7.00 -0.14 -21.17
CA GLY A 145 -5.86 -0.08 -22.11
C GLY A 145 -4.60 -0.78 -21.60
N LEU A 146 -4.72 -1.65 -20.59
CA LEU A 146 -3.60 -2.41 -20.03
C LEU A 146 -3.65 -3.89 -20.45
N PRO A 147 -2.54 -4.65 -20.34
CA PRO A 147 -2.58 -6.09 -20.54
C PRO A 147 -3.56 -6.77 -19.58
N ARG A 148 -4.25 -7.82 -20.04
CA ARG A 148 -5.12 -8.67 -19.21
C ARG A 148 -4.32 -9.30 -18.08
N ARG A 149 -4.41 -8.70 -16.90
CA ARG A 149 -3.79 -9.19 -15.67
C ARG A 149 -4.83 -9.27 -14.57
N THR A 150 -4.67 -10.28 -13.74
CA THR A 150 -5.59 -10.56 -12.64
C THR A 150 -4.84 -11.30 -11.55
N PHE A 151 -5.50 -11.45 -10.41
CA PHE A 151 -4.93 -12.17 -9.28
C PHE A 151 -4.92 -13.68 -9.51
N ALA A 152 -3.94 -14.35 -8.92
CA ALA A 152 -3.87 -15.80 -8.90
C ALA A 152 -4.83 -16.38 -7.84
N LEU A 153 -5.43 -17.52 -8.18
CA LEU A 153 -6.32 -18.30 -7.32
C LEU A 153 -5.69 -19.67 -7.05
N GLN A 154 -5.97 -20.23 -5.87
CA GLN A 154 -5.76 -21.65 -5.62
C GLN A 154 -6.97 -22.43 -6.13
N PHE A 155 -6.74 -23.55 -6.81
CA PHE A 155 -7.78 -24.40 -7.37
C PHE A 155 -7.81 -25.75 -6.64
N ALA A 156 -9.01 -26.29 -6.44
CA ALA A 156 -9.18 -27.66 -5.98
C ALA A 156 -9.06 -28.64 -7.17
N ALA A 157 -9.08 -29.94 -6.86
CA ALA A 157 -8.89 -31.01 -7.85
C ALA A 157 -9.98 -31.07 -8.95
N ASP A 158 -11.15 -30.48 -8.70
CA ASP A 158 -12.26 -30.39 -9.65
C ASP A 158 -12.13 -29.22 -10.65
N GLY A 159 -11.04 -28.44 -10.58
CA GLY A 159 -10.79 -27.32 -11.48
C GLY A 159 -11.53 -26.02 -11.11
N LEU A 160 -12.24 -25.98 -9.98
CA LEU A 160 -12.86 -24.78 -9.43
C LEU A 160 -12.01 -24.18 -8.29
N PRO A 161 -12.12 -22.87 -8.00
CA PRO A 161 -11.36 -22.24 -6.92
C PRO A 161 -11.56 -22.96 -5.59
N ASP A 162 -10.49 -23.09 -4.80
CA ASP A 162 -10.58 -23.58 -3.43
C ASP A 162 -11.19 -22.49 -2.55
N VAL A 163 -12.27 -22.83 -1.86
CA VAL A 163 -12.97 -21.94 -0.92
C VAL A 163 -13.00 -22.62 0.43
N THR A 164 -12.33 -22.00 1.39
CA THR A 164 -12.22 -22.54 2.74
C THR A 164 -13.44 -22.13 3.57
N LEU A 165 -14.09 -23.10 4.22
CA LEU A 165 -15.06 -22.84 5.28
C LEU A 165 -14.31 -22.38 6.54
N LEU A 166 -14.33 -21.09 6.84
CA LEU A 166 -13.67 -20.50 7.99
C LEU A 166 -14.60 -20.53 9.20
N ARG A 167 -14.35 -21.44 10.14
CA ARG A 167 -15.06 -21.46 11.43
C ARG A 167 -14.38 -20.52 12.43
N CYS A 168 -15.07 -19.44 12.76
CA CYS A 168 -14.61 -18.42 13.68
C CYS A 168 -14.81 -18.78 15.16
N THR A 169 -14.10 -18.09 16.04
CA THR A 169 -14.14 -18.30 17.50
C THR A 169 -15.31 -17.61 18.20
N PHE A 170 -15.94 -16.64 17.54
CA PHE A 170 -17.07 -15.87 18.06
C PHE A 170 -18.44 -16.42 17.63
N THR A 171 -19.49 -16.06 18.36
CA THR A 171 -20.88 -16.47 18.10
C THR A 171 -21.59 -15.54 17.11
N ASN A 172 -22.69 -16.02 16.52
CA ASN A 172 -23.56 -15.21 15.67
C ASN A 172 -24.12 -14.00 16.41
N ALA A 173 -24.55 -14.18 17.66
CA ALA A 173 -25.08 -13.10 18.48
C ALA A 173 -24.06 -11.97 18.69
N HIS A 174 -22.79 -12.33 18.95
CA HIS A 174 -21.74 -11.34 19.11
C HIS A 174 -21.42 -10.63 17.79
N ALA A 175 -21.22 -11.41 16.70
CA ALA A 175 -20.93 -10.86 15.36
C ALA A 175 -21.99 -9.85 14.88
N ARG A 176 -23.25 -10.08 15.24
CA ARG A 176 -24.39 -9.22 14.88
C ARG A 176 -24.57 -7.99 15.79
N SER A 177 -23.97 -8.01 16.98
CA SER A 177 -24.06 -6.91 17.96
C SER A 177 -23.00 -5.83 17.80
N ILE A 178 -21.88 -6.14 17.13
CA ILE A 178 -20.73 -5.26 16.95
C ILE A 178 -20.77 -4.56 15.59
N ASP A 179 -20.00 -3.48 15.45
CA ASP A 179 -19.86 -2.81 14.16
C ASP A 179 -18.92 -3.56 13.20
N GLY A 180 -18.98 -3.21 11.92
CA GLY A 180 -18.20 -3.88 10.87
C GLY A 180 -16.69 -3.78 11.03
N GLN A 181 -16.16 -2.67 11.59
CA GLN A 181 -14.73 -2.47 11.80
C GLN A 181 -14.20 -3.37 12.92
N GLU A 182 -15.03 -3.66 13.92
CA GLU A 182 -14.71 -4.66 14.93
C GLU A 182 -14.81 -6.08 14.34
N LEU A 183 -15.86 -6.37 13.58
CA LEU A 183 -16.09 -7.69 12.98
C LEU A 183 -14.95 -8.12 12.04
N ILE A 184 -14.49 -7.24 11.15
CA ILE A 184 -13.37 -7.56 10.24
C ILE A 184 -12.08 -7.89 11.00
N LYS A 185 -11.81 -7.22 12.12
CA LYS A 185 -10.64 -7.50 12.98
C LYS A 185 -10.75 -8.86 13.66
N LEU A 186 -11.96 -9.28 14.07
CA LEU A 186 -12.16 -10.62 14.61
C LEU A 186 -11.92 -11.70 13.54
N VAL A 187 -12.39 -11.48 12.32
CA VAL A 187 -12.12 -12.39 11.18
C VAL A 187 -10.63 -12.46 10.86
N GLU A 188 -9.93 -11.32 10.81
CA GLU A 188 -8.48 -11.26 10.60
C GLU A 188 -7.72 -12.02 11.71
N LYS A 189 -8.12 -11.82 12.98
CA LYS A 189 -7.55 -12.54 14.11
C LYS A 189 -7.72 -14.05 13.98
N ASP A 190 -8.90 -14.52 13.57
CA ASP A 190 -9.15 -15.96 13.38
C ASP A 190 -8.36 -16.54 12.20
N ILE A 191 -8.19 -15.79 11.11
CA ILE A 191 -7.32 -16.18 9.98
C ILE A 191 -5.88 -16.39 10.45
N VAL A 192 -5.35 -15.44 11.23
CA VAL A 192 -3.99 -15.53 11.80
C VAL A 192 -3.89 -16.68 12.78
N ALA A 193 -4.84 -16.82 13.71
CA ALA A 193 -4.84 -17.88 14.72
C ALA A 193 -4.93 -19.29 14.11
N ALA A 194 -5.62 -19.43 12.98
CA ALA A 194 -5.72 -20.68 12.23
C ALA A 194 -4.48 -20.97 11.36
N GLY A 195 -3.48 -20.07 11.33
CA GLY A 195 -2.29 -20.21 10.48
C GLY A 195 -2.60 -20.08 8.98
N LEU A 196 -3.73 -19.51 8.61
CA LEU A 196 -4.18 -19.43 7.21
C LEU A 196 -3.44 -18.35 6.40
N ASP A 197 -2.72 -17.45 7.08
CA ASP A 197 -1.82 -16.44 6.50
C ASP A 197 -0.33 -16.79 6.72
N ASP A 198 -0.03 -17.87 7.46
CA ASP A 198 1.33 -18.30 7.80
C ASP A 198 1.83 -19.37 6.83
N HIS A 199 2.15 -18.96 5.60
CA HIS A 199 2.75 -19.84 4.59
C HIS A 199 4.18 -19.37 4.24
N PRO A 200 5.18 -20.27 4.27
CA PRO A 200 6.59 -19.86 4.09
C PRO A 200 6.87 -19.27 2.70
N GLU A 201 6.16 -19.75 1.69
CA GLU A 201 6.40 -19.38 0.29
C GLU A 201 5.32 -18.44 -0.27
N LEU A 202 4.09 -18.48 0.24
CA LEU A 202 2.94 -17.85 -0.38
C LEU A 202 2.47 -16.67 0.46
N GLU A 203 2.03 -15.62 -0.21
CA GLU A 203 1.46 -14.43 0.41
C GLU A 203 0.00 -14.26 -0.03
N PHE A 204 -0.89 -14.16 0.95
CA PHE A 204 -2.32 -14.14 0.70
C PHE A 204 -2.95 -12.75 0.90
N LYS A 205 -3.95 -12.46 0.06
CA LYS A 205 -5.08 -11.59 0.41
C LYS A 205 -6.30 -12.48 0.62
N HIS A 206 -7.13 -12.14 1.61
CA HIS A 206 -8.26 -12.95 2.02
C HIS A 206 -9.55 -12.24 1.68
N ALA A 207 -10.38 -12.89 0.86
CA ALA A 207 -11.68 -12.40 0.44
C ALA A 207 -12.76 -13.27 1.10
N VAL A 208 -13.52 -12.71 2.04
CA VAL A 208 -14.36 -13.47 2.97
C VAL A 208 -15.84 -13.11 2.80
N MET A 209 -16.66 -14.11 2.52
CA MET A 209 -18.11 -14.00 2.58
C MET A 209 -18.60 -14.29 4.00
N LEU A 210 -19.22 -13.32 4.67
CA LEU A 210 -19.65 -13.43 6.07
C LEU A 210 -20.98 -14.20 6.17
N GLY A 211 -20.93 -15.46 6.57
CA GLY A 211 -22.13 -16.28 6.79
C GLY A 211 -22.89 -15.91 8.06
N CYS A 212 -22.30 -15.12 8.96
CA CYS A 212 -23.00 -14.62 10.14
C CYS A 212 -24.07 -13.55 9.81
N SER A 213 -24.04 -12.96 8.61
CA SER A 213 -24.95 -11.90 8.20
C SER A 213 -26.41 -12.35 8.23
N ARG A 214 -27.29 -11.47 8.73
CA ARG A 214 -28.73 -11.72 8.78
C ARG A 214 -29.52 -10.44 8.63
N TYR A 215 -30.60 -10.47 7.85
CA TYR A 215 -31.59 -9.41 7.79
C TYR A 215 -32.59 -9.57 8.94
N ASN A 216 -32.59 -8.60 9.86
CA ASN A 216 -33.56 -8.54 10.93
C ASN A 216 -34.86 -7.91 10.40
N THR A 217 -35.91 -8.72 10.30
CA THR A 217 -37.21 -8.31 9.73
C THR A 217 -37.99 -7.34 10.62
N GLU A 218 -37.74 -7.35 11.93
CA GLU A 218 -38.41 -6.46 12.89
C GLU A 218 -37.80 -5.06 12.83
N THR A 219 -36.46 -4.97 12.89
CA THR A 219 -35.75 -3.68 12.88
C THR A 219 -35.48 -3.16 11.46
N ARG A 220 -35.67 -4.00 10.43
CA ARG A 220 -35.36 -3.75 9.01
C ARG A 220 -33.89 -3.40 8.77
N LYS A 221 -32.99 -3.97 9.56
CA LYS A 221 -31.54 -3.76 9.47
C LYS A 221 -30.83 -5.05 9.09
N ALA A 222 -29.73 -4.92 8.35
CA ALA A 222 -28.80 -6.02 8.15
C ALA A 222 -27.81 -6.06 9.31
N GLU A 223 -27.78 -7.16 10.03
CA GLU A 223 -26.90 -7.41 11.16
C GLU A 223 -25.73 -8.29 10.71
N GLY A 224 -24.50 -7.97 11.12
CA GLY A 224 -23.31 -8.71 10.68
C GLY A 224 -23.09 -8.70 9.15
N HIS A 225 -23.78 -7.82 8.41
CA HIS A 225 -23.59 -7.59 6.97
C HIS A 225 -22.77 -6.31 6.81
N THR A 226 -21.57 -6.44 6.25
CA THR A 226 -20.70 -5.29 6.00
C THR A 226 -19.89 -5.52 4.74
N ALA A 227 -19.48 -4.42 4.09
CA ALA A 227 -18.57 -4.40 2.96
C ALA A 227 -17.39 -3.53 3.40
N LEU A 228 -16.27 -4.19 3.73
CA LEU A 228 -15.07 -3.53 4.25
C LEU A 228 -13.83 -4.26 3.77
N GLY A 229 -12.80 -3.51 3.41
CA GLY A 229 -11.53 -4.05 2.97
C GLY A 229 -10.37 -3.16 3.35
N GLY A 230 -9.22 -3.78 3.61
CA GLY A 230 -7.99 -3.09 3.96
C GLY A 230 -6.92 -4.08 4.42
N GLY A 231 -5.65 -3.66 4.38
CA GLY A 231 -4.55 -4.56 4.75
C GLY A 231 -4.56 -5.85 3.93
N LYS A 232 -4.77 -7.00 4.58
CA LYS A 232 -4.85 -8.32 3.94
C LYS A 232 -6.27 -8.87 3.77
N VAL A 233 -7.30 -8.29 4.37
CA VAL A 233 -8.64 -8.89 4.46
C VAL A 233 -9.69 -7.97 3.86
N GLY A 234 -10.55 -8.54 3.02
CA GLY A 234 -11.78 -7.93 2.51
C GLY A 234 -12.97 -8.82 2.86
N VAL A 235 -14.02 -8.24 3.42
CA VAL A 235 -15.23 -8.93 3.85
C VAL A 235 -16.46 -8.39 3.11
N PHE A 236 -17.39 -9.28 2.75
CA PHE A 236 -18.70 -8.91 2.26
C PHE A 236 -19.78 -9.77 2.93
N GLY A 237 -20.92 -9.18 3.27
CA GLY A 237 -22.01 -9.87 3.95
C GLY A 237 -22.84 -10.78 3.04
N SER A 238 -23.31 -11.91 3.57
CA SER A 238 -24.02 -12.94 2.79
C SER A 238 -25.52 -12.69 2.56
N CYS A 239 -26.10 -11.59 3.05
CA CYS A 239 -27.55 -11.34 2.95
C CYS A 239 -28.07 -11.34 1.49
N GLY A 240 -27.24 -10.91 0.55
CA GLY A 240 -27.57 -10.88 -0.88
C GLY A 240 -27.17 -12.13 -1.67
N LEU A 241 -26.52 -13.11 -1.04
CA LEU A 241 -25.88 -14.24 -1.74
C LEU A 241 -26.88 -15.10 -2.53
N HIS A 242 -28.15 -15.14 -2.13
CA HIS A 242 -29.21 -15.87 -2.84
C HIS A 242 -29.41 -15.42 -4.30
N THR A 243 -29.00 -14.20 -4.67
CA THR A 243 -29.13 -13.72 -6.05
C THR A 243 -27.94 -14.07 -6.94
N TRP A 244 -26.86 -14.62 -6.38
CA TRP A 244 -25.62 -14.89 -7.10
C TRP A 244 -25.66 -16.23 -7.84
N PRO A 245 -25.04 -16.34 -9.03
CA PRO A 245 -24.96 -17.61 -9.76
C PRO A 245 -24.04 -18.60 -9.03
N SER A 246 -24.35 -19.88 -9.13
CA SER A 246 -23.55 -20.99 -8.61
C SER A 246 -22.75 -21.72 -9.70
N HIS A 247 -23.10 -21.50 -10.97
CA HIS A 247 -22.42 -22.06 -12.12
C HIS A 247 -22.67 -21.22 -13.39
N LEU A 248 -21.97 -21.57 -14.47
CA LEU A 248 -21.96 -20.83 -15.74
C LEU A 248 -23.37 -20.56 -16.32
N GLY A 249 -24.21 -21.59 -16.40
CA GLY A 249 -25.57 -21.48 -16.94
C GLY A 249 -26.53 -20.55 -16.17
N GLU A 250 -26.20 -20.13 -14.95
CA GLU A 250 -27.04 -19.20 -14.18
C GLU A 250 -26.70 -17.72 -14.41
N VAL A 251 -25.58 -17.41 -15.09
CA VAL A 251 -25.11 -16.02 -15.22
C VAL A 251 -26.17 -15.12 -15.85
N THR A 252 -26.71 -15.50 -17.01
CA THR A 252 -27.69 -14.68 -17.74
C THR A 252 -29.00 -14.53 -16.94
N SER A 253 -29.49 -15.61 -16.31
CA SER A 253 -30.71 -15.54 -15.50
C SER A 253 -30.50 -14.63 -14.28
N CYS A 254 -29.38 -14.74 -13.58
CA CYS A 254 -29.02 -13.85 -12.48
C CYS A 254 -28.89 -12.39 -12.93
N CYS A 255 -28.30 -12.11 -14.10
CA CYS A 255 -28.18 -10.76 -14.65
C CYS A 255 -29.50 -10.13 -15.11
N LEU A 256 -30.55 -10.93 -15.35
CA LEU A 256 -31.84 -10.44 -15.86
C LEU A 256 -33.00 -10.65 -14.89
N ASN A 257 -32.80 -11.35 -13.76
CA ASN A 257 -33.87 -11.65 -12.82
C ASN A 257 -34.42 -10.38 -12.16
N ASN A 258 -35.52 -9.85 -12.68
CA ASN A 258 -36.20 -8.67 -12.17
C ASN A 258 -37.28 -8.98 -11.12
N VAL A 259 -37.23 -10.15 -10.47
CA VAL A 259 -38.04 -10.42 -9.27
C VAL A 259 -37.76 -9.33 -8.23
N ARG A 260 -38.84 -8.74 -7.70
CA ARG A 260 -38.77 -7.73 -6.64
C ARG A 260 -38.29 -8.33 -5.34
N ILE A 261 -37.38 -7.64 -4.67
CA ILE A 261 -36.95 -8.02 -3.32
C ILE A 261 -38.11 -7.76 -2.35
N ASP A 262 -38.55 -8.81 -1.67
CA ASP A 262 -39.47 -8.69 -0.55
C ASP A 262 -38.74 -8.13 0.67
N LYS A 263 -38.78 -6.79 0.81
CA LYS A 263 -38.14 -6.04 1.89
C LYS A 263 -38.69 -6.35 3.27
N SER A 264 -39.79 -7.12 3.39
CA SER A 264 -40.25 -7.61 4.68
C SER A 264 -39.43 -8.81 5.18
N ARG A 265 -38.62 -9.42 4.31
CA ARG A 265 -37.89 -10.67 4.58
C ARG A 265 -36.42 -10.64 4.21
N LEU A 266 -36.05 -9.85 3.21
CA LEU A 266 -34.72 -9.85 2.60
C LEU A 266 -34.15 -8.44 2.52
N LEU A 267 -32.83 -8.36 2.62
CA LEU A 267 -32.09 -7.11 2.40
C LEU A 267 -32.16 -6.68 0.93
N ASP A 268 -32.49 -5.42 0.70
CA ASP A 268 -32.31 -4.75 -0.58
C ASP A 268 -31.01 -3.93 -0.56
N ASP A 269 -29.93 -4.52 -1.06
CA ASP A 269 -28.61 -3.89 -1.21
C ASP A 269 -28.32 -3.61 -2.70
N SER A 270 -29.36 -3.25 -3.46
CA SER A 270 -29.28 -3.11 -4.92
C SER A 270 -29.13 -1.67 -5.42
N CYS A 271 -28.71 -0.75 -4.54
CA CYS A 271 -28.66 0.69 -4.83
C CYS A 271 -30.03 1.23 -5.31
N PHE A 272 -31.09 0.96 -4.54
CA PHE A 272 -32.47 1.42 -4.77
C PHE A 272 -33.17 0.87 -6.03
N ARG A 273 -32.58 -0.11 -6.72
CA ARG A 273 -33.19 -0.74 -7.91
C ARG A 273 -34.24 -1.81 -7.54
N GLY A 274 -34.12 -2.43 -6.37
CA GLY A 274 -35.10 -3.29 -5.72
C GLY A 274 -35.38 -4.63 -6.42
N THR A 275 -34.43 -5.16 -7.18
CA THR A 275 -34.59 -6.42 -7.93
C THR A 275 -33.41 -7.36 -7.72
N PHE A 276 -33.61 -8.66 -7.97
CA PHE A 276 -32.59 -9.69 -7.75
C PHE A 276 -31.34 -9.46 -8.60
N TRP A 277 -31.49 -9.13 -9.88
CA TRP A 277 -30.35 -8.86 -10.76
C TRP A 277 -29.52 -7.67 -10.29
N ALA A 278 -30.18 -6.62 -9.81
CA ALA A 278 -29.52 -5.43 -9.35
C ALA A 278 -28.78 -5.67 -8.03
N ASN A 279 -29.34 -6.51 -7.15
CA ASN A 279 -28.70 -6.93 -5.91
C ASN A 279 -27.47 -7.81 -6.17
N PHE A 280 -27.56 -8.71 -7.15
CA PHE A 280 -26.39 -9.46 -7.63
C PHE A 280 -25.31 -8.52 -8.16
N SER A 281 -25.68 -7.61 -9.06
CA SER A 281 -24.75 -6.64 -9.67
C SER A 281 -24.02 -5.79 -8.62
N THR A 282 -24.76 -5.17 -7.70
CA THR A 282 -24.16 -4.39 -6.61
C THR A 282 -23.30 -5.25 -5.71
N GLY A 283 -23.77 -6.43 -5.30
CA GLY A 283 -23.04 -7.30 -4.37
C GLY A 283 -21.72 -7.82 -4.93
N ILE A 284 -21.71 -8.34 -6.16
CA ILE A 284 -20.47 -8.85 -6.77
C ILE A 284 -19.48 -7.71 -7.02
N GLY A 285 -19.99 -6.53 -7.39
CA GLY A 285 -19.17 -5.34 -7.56
C GLY A 285 -18.58 -4.83 -6.25
N ALA A 286 -19.37 -4.80 -5.18
CA ALA A 286 -18.90 -4.43 -3.85
C ALA A 286 -17.83 -5.41 -3.36
N MET A 287 -17.98 -6.72 -3.60
CA MET A 287 -16.91 -7.68 -3.30
C MET A 287 -15.62 -7.38 -4.06
N LEU A 288 -15.70 -6.98 -5.34
CA LEU A 288 -14.53 -6.54 -6.11
C LEU A 288 -13.91 -5.25 -5.56
N HIS A 289 -14.75 -4.32 -5.07
CA HIS A 289 -14.33 -3.08 -4.40
C HIS A 289 -13.51 -3.39 -3.14
N GLU A 290 -14.00 -4.28 -2.28
CA GLU A 290 -13.30 -4.66 -1.05
C GLU A 290 -11.99 -5.40 -1.35
N ILE A 291 -11.98 -6.28 -2.36
CA ILE A 291 -10.73 -6.88 -2.85
C ILE A 291 -9.78 -5.77 -3.33
N GLY A 292 -10.28 -4.76 -4.05
CA GLY A 292 -9.50 -3.59 -4.47
C GLY A 292 -8.79 -2.89 -3.31
N HIS A 293 -9.46 -2.71 -2.17
CA HIS A 293 -8.82 -2.19 -0.95
C HIS A 293 -7.70 -3.08 -0.44
N THR A 294 -7.88 -4.40 -0.43
CA THR A 294 -6.79 -5.34 -0.05
C THR A 294 -5.58 -5.26 -0.99
N LEU A 295 -5.81 -4.86 -2.24
CA LEU A 295 -4.78 -4.67 -3.27
C LEU A 295 -4.13 -3.27 -3.24
N GLY A 296 -4.45 -2.45 -2.23
CA GLY A 296 -3.82 -1.15 -2.00
C GLY A 296 -4.54 0.04 -2.65
N LEU A 297 -5.79 -0.14 -3.10
CA LEU A 297 -6.57 0.97 -3.64
C LEU A 297 -7.33 1.72 -2.54
N GLY A 298 -7.36 3.05 -2.65
CA GLY A 298 -8.38 3.87 -1.97
C GLY A 298 -9.61 4.07 -2.86
N HIS A 299 -10.61 4.79 -2.34
CA HIS A 299 -11.74 5.24 -3.16
C HIS A 299 -11.25 6.11 -4.33
N ALA A 300 -11.98 6.04 -5.45
CA ALA A 300 -11.74 6.85 -6.63
C ALA A 300 -12.96 7.74 -6.96
N THR A 301 -12.83 8.60 -7.96
CA THR A 301 -13.93 9.46 -8.43
C THR A 301 -14.93 8.72 -9.33
N SER A 302 -14.54 7.57 -9.90
CA SER A 302 -15.35 6.76 -10.80
C SER A 302 -14.96 5.28 -10.73
N GLY A 303 -15.73 4.42 -11.41
CA GLY A 303 -15.36 3.02 -11.59
C GLY A 303 -15.65 2.14 -10.37
N ILE A 304 -15.00 0.98 -10.33
CA ILE A 304 -15.16 -0.01 -9.26
C ILE A 304 -14.81 0.55 -7.87
N MET A 305 -13.82 1.43 -7.76
CA MET A 305 -13.48 2.08 -6.47
C MET A 305 -14.37 3.28 -6.12
N ALA A 306 -15.47 3.48 -6.86
CA ALA A 306 -16.55 4.42 -6.57
C ALA A 306 -17.89 3.67 -6.68
N ARG A 307 -19.00 4.31 -7.08
CA ARG A 307 -20.30 3.62 -7.32
C ARG A 307 -20.38 2.87 -8.65
N GLY A 308 -19.32 2.83 -9.43
CA GLY A 308 -19.32 2.13 -10.72
C GLY A 308 -19.49 0.61 -10.60
N PHE A 309 -19.20 0.06 -9.42
CA PHE A 309 -19.44 -1.35 -9.12
C PHE A 309 -20.91 -1.76 -9.17
N ASP A 310 -21.87 -0.82 -9.12
CA ASP A 310 -23.29 -1.13 -9.25
C ASP A 310 -23.66 -1.68 -10.64
N ASP A 311 -22.84 -1.40 -11.66
CA ASP A 311 -23.06 -1.73 -13.07
C ASP A 311 -22.38 -3.05 -13.51
N MET A 312 -21.92 -3.89 -12.59
CA MET A 312 -21.22 -5.14 -12.92
C MET A 312 -21.98 -6.07 -13.87
N ASN A 313 -23.32 -6.08 -13.83
CA ASN A 313 -24.15 -6.82 -14.79
C ASN A 313 -23.83 -6.47 -16.25
N ARG A 314 -23.41 -5.23 -16.52
CA ARG A 314 -23.08 -4.75 -17.88
C ARG A 314 -21.78 -5.32 -18.42
N LEU A 315 -20.90 -5.83 -17.57
CA LEU A 315 -19.77 -6.65 -18.02
C LEU A 315 -20.23 -8.04 -18.45
N LEU A 316 -21.26 -8.58 -17.78
CA LEU A 316 -21.64 -9.99 -17.85
C LEU A 316 -22.75 -10.29 -18.86
N CYS A 317 -23.60 -9.31 -19.17
CA CYS A 317 -24.77 -9.50 -20.02
C CYS A 317 -24.84 -8.41 -21.12
N VAL A 318 -25.48 -8.76 -22.24
CA VAL A 318 -25.79 -7.82 -23.34
C VAL A 318 -27.13 -7.11 -23.15
N TYR A 319 -27.92 -7.56 -22.18
CA TYR A 319 -29.21 -6.98 -21.83
C TYR A 319 -29.23 -6.55 -20.37
N GLU A 320 -30.06 -5.57 -20.07
CA GLU A 320 -30.40 -5.14 -18.71
C GLU A 320 -31.92 -5.10 -18.58
N ALA A 321 -32.43 -5.66 -17.48
CA ALA A 321 -33.87 -5.66 -17.22
C ALA A 321 -34.29 -4.33 -16.60
N ASP A 322 -35.44 -3.79 -17.04
CA ASP A 322 -36.04 -2.62 -16.42
C ASP A 322 -36.42 -2.95 -14.96
N PRO A 323 -35.76 -2.33 -13.96
CA PRO A 323 -36.05 -2.60 -12.57
C PRO A 323 -37.43 -2.08 -12.15
N ARG A 324 -38.13 -1.30 -12.98
CA ARG A 324 -39.47 -0.76 -12.70
C ARG A 324 -40.60 -1.61 -13.26
N SER A 325 -40.32 -2.43 -14.26
CA SER A 325 -41.32 -3.27 -14.92
C SER A 325 -41.97 -4.25 -13.95
N GLN A 326 -43.27 -4.49 -14.17
CA GLN A 326 -44.06 -5.50 -13.46
C GLN A 326 -43.97 -6.87 -14.15
N ALA A 327 -43.67 -6.88 -15.46
CA ALA A 327 -43.51 -8.12 -16.21
C ALA A 327 -42.08 -8.65 -16.06
N MET A 328 -41.95 -9.98 -16.02
CA MET A 328 -40.64 -10.63 -15.89
C MET A 328 -39.79 -10.43 -17.16
N ALA A 329 -38.47 -10.32 -16.99
CA ALA A 329 -37.48 -10.26 -18.06
C ALA A 329 -37.35 -11.55 -18.87
N PHE A 330 -37.73 -12.67 -18.26
CA PHE A 330 -37.80 -13.98 -18.91
C PHE A 330 -38.83 -14.86 -18.20
N HIS A 331 -39.35 -15.86 -18.90
CA HIS A 331 -40.38 -16.77 -18.36
C HIS A 331 -39.88 -18.18 -18.04
N ARG A 332 -38.85 -18.63 -18.75
CA ARG A 332 -38.25 -19.97 -18.60
C ARG A 332 -36.75 -19.88 -18.74
N ALA A 333 -36.04 -20.79 -18.07
CA ALA A 333 -34.60 -20.93 -18.14
C ALA A 333 -34.20 -22.41 -18.31
N SER A 334 -33.09 -22.67 -19.00
CA SER A 334 -32.45 -23.99 -19.03
C SER A 334 -31.17 -24.03 -18.19
N PRO A 335 -30.70 -25.21 -17.75
CA PRO A 335 -29.43 -25.35 -17.05
C PRO A 335 -28.21 -24.86 -17.85
N GLN A 336 -28.31 -24.82 -19.18
CA GLN A 336 -27.25 -24.36 -20.08
C GLN A 336 -27.26 -22.83 -20.30
N GLY A 337 -28.22 -22.09 -19.74
CA GLY A 337 -28.29 -20.62 -19.84
C GLY A 337 -29.25 -20.07 -20.89
N TRP A 338 -30.02 -20.93 -21.59
CA TRP A 338 -31.08 -20.45 -22.48
C TRP A 338 -32.19 -19.80 -21.66
N LEU A 339 -32.75 -18.70 -22.16
CA LEU A 339 -33.89 -18.01 -21.55
C LEU A 339 -34.99 -17.74 -22.58
N GLN A 340 -36.25 -17.91 -22.17
CA GLN A 340 -37.38 -17.34 -22.91
C GLN A 340 -37.49 -15.85 -22.56
N LEU A 341 -36.74 -15.01 -23.28
CA LEU A 341 -36.65 -13.56 -23.02
C LEU A 341 -37.97 -12.84 -23.29
N ASN A 342 -38.18 -11.76 -22.55
CA ASN A 342 -39.27 -10.81 -22.75
C ASN A 342 -38.67 -9.45 -23.18
N HIS A 343 -38.58 -9.23 -24.49
CA HIS A 343 -38.00 -8.02 -25.07
C HIS A 343 -38.74 -6.71 -24.71
N SER A 344 -39.95 -6.79 -24.16
CA SER A 344 -40.67 -5.59 -23.67
C SER A 344 -40.13 -5.05 -22.34
N THR A 345 -39.31 -5.81 -21.62
CA THR A 345 -38.83 -5.46 -20.28
C THR A 345 -37.31 -5.46 -20.16
N ILE A 346 -36.60 -5.79 -21.23
CA ILE A 346 -35.14 -5.74 -21.30
C ILE A 346 -34.72 -4.73 -22.36
N HIS A 347 -33.57 -4.09 -22.15
CA HIS A 347 -32.96 -3.20 -23.12
C HIS A 347 -31.50 -3.58 -23.34
N GLN A 348 -31.01 -3.34 -24.54
CA GLN A 348 -29.64 -3.64 -24.90
C GLN A 348 -28.65 -2.74 -24.16
N VAL A 349 -27.57 -3.33 -23.72
CA VAL A 349 -26.44 -2.66 -23.06
C VAL A 349 -25.34 -2.44 -24.11
N THR A 350 -24.97 -1.18 -24.35
CA THR A 350 -23.96 -0.80 -25.35
C THR A 350 -22.55 -0.65 -24.78
N GLY A 351 -22.37 -0.78 -23.46
CA GLY A 351 -21.07 -0.65 -22.81
C GLY A 351 -21.11 -0.96 -21.32
N ARG A 352 -19.93 -0.97 -20.68
CA ARG A 352 -19.77 -1.33 -19.26
C ARG A 352 -20.17 -0.20 -18.30
N ASN A 353 -20.26 1.04 -18.80
CA ASN A 353 -20.61 2.23 -18.02
C ASN A 353 -19.82 2.34 -16.71
N GLY A 354 -20.48 2.20 -15.56
CA GLY A 354 -19.83 2.27 -14.26
C GLY A 354 -18.76 1.19 -14.02
N ALA A 355 -18.90 0.01 -14.62
CA ALA A 355 -17.99 -1.11 -14.39
C ALA A 355 -16.66 -0.94 -15.16
N HIS A 356 -15.74 -0.16 -14.61
CA HIS A 356 -14.38 0.04 -15.11
C HIS A 356 -13.41 0.32 -13.96
N TRP A 357 -12.11 0.07 -14.17
CA TRP A 357 -11.09 0.64 -13.30
C TRP A 357 -10.88 2.11 -13.64
N ASN A 358 -10.96 3.00 -12.64
CA ASN A 358 -10.46 4.36 -12.81
C ASN A 358 -8.98 4.32 -13.22
N ALA A 359 -8.53 5.26 -14.07
CA ALA A 359 -7.16 5.26 -14.60
C ALA A 359 -6.09 5.22 -13.51
N GLY A 360 -6.29 5.96 -12.40
CA GLY A 360 -5.38 5.93 -11.25
C GLY A 360 -5.36 4.56 -10.57
N SER A 361 -6.53 3.98 -10.34
CA SER A 361 -6.66 2.62 -9.78
C SER A 361 -5.98 1.57 -10.65
N ALA A 362 -6.20 1.60 -11.96
CA ALA A 362 -5.57 0.67 -12.91
C ALA A 362 -4.03 0.78 -12.89
N HIS A 363 -3.50 2.01 -12.82
CA HIS A 363 -2.07 2.26 -12.72
C HIS A 363 -1.43 1.88 -11.39
N LEU A 364 -2.19 1.89 -10.29
CA LEU A 364 -1.72 1.35 -9.01
C LEU A 364 -1.73 -0.19 -9.03
N LEU A 365 -2.84 -0.78 -9.49
CA LEU A 365 -2.97 -2.24 -9.56
C LEU A 365 -1.91 -2.89 -10.45
N ARG A 366 -1.47 -2.25 -11.55
CA ARG A 366 -0.43 -2.84 -12.43
C ARG A 366 0.90 -3.13 -11.70
N HIS A 367 1.14 -2.45 -10.58
CA HIS A 367 2.32 -2.60 -9.73
C HIS A 367 2.06 -3.41 -8.46
N CYS A 368 0.80 -3.75 -8.17
CA CYS A 368 0.43 -4.57 -7.03
C CYS A 368 0.98 -5.99 -7.20
N PRO A 369 1.72 -6.57 -6.24
CA PRO A 369 2.31 -7.91 -6.37
C PRO A 369 1.30 -9.01 -6.70
N TRP A 370 0.07 -8.90 -6.17
CA TRP A 370 -1.03 -9.85 -6.43
C TRP A 370 -1.58 -9.77 -7.86
N ILE A 371 -1.27 -8.73 -8.62
CA ILE A 371 -1.65 -8.58 -10.04
C ILE A 371 -0.43 -8.71 -10.97
N SER A 372 0.72 -8.16 -10.56
CA SER A 372 1.95 -8.14 -11.35
C SER A 372 2.75 -9.45 -11.23
N GLY A 373 2.55 -10.22 -10.17
CA GLY A 373 3.37 -11.37 -9.80
C GLY A 373 4.74 -11.00 -9.21
N PHE A 374 5.04 -9.71 -9.05
CA PHE A 374 6.35 -9.22 -8.64
C PHE A 374 6.23 -8.12 -7.59
N ALA A 375 6.87 -8.32 -6.44
CA ALA A 375 7.13 -7.25 -5.48
C ALA A 375 8.52 -6.66 -5.74
N LYS A 376 8.60 -5.33 -5.94
CA LYS A 376 9.89 -4.64 -5.92
C LYS A 376 10.30 -4.49 -4.44
N PRO A 377 11.35 -5.17 -3.96
CA PRO A 377 11.79 -5.00 -2.58
C PRO A 377 12.33 -3.58 -2.44
N SER A 378 11.78 -2.80 -1.52
CA SER A 378 12.40 -1.55 -1.07
C SER A 378 12.52 -1.59 0.43
N LEU A 379 13.74 -1.47 0.94
CA LEU A 379 14.01 -1.27 2.37
C LEU A 379 13.69 0.18 2.80
N VAL A 380 13.36 1.03 1.83
CA VAL A 380 13.01 2.44 2.02
C VAL A 380 11.59 2.65 1.50
N GLY A 381 10.69 3.08 2.37
CA GLY A 381 9.34 3.46 2.04
C GLY A 381 9.27 4.63 1.06
N PRO A 382 8.13 4.82 0.39
CA PRO A 382 7.99 5.85 -0.63
C PRO A 382 8.21 7.25 -0.05
N THR A 383 8.89 8.12 -0.79
CA THR A 383 9.00 9.55 -0.49
C THR A 383 8.24 10.32 -1.58
N VAL A 384 7.37 11.24 -1.18
CA VAL A 384 6.69 12.13 -2.12
C VAL A 384 7.72 13.11 -2.68
N SER A 385 7.83 13.18 -4.00
CA SER A 385 8.72 14.09 -4.73
C SER A 385 7.88 14.88 -5.72
N TRP A 386 7.68 16.16 -5.46
CA TRP A 386 6.90 17.04 -6.34
C TRP A 386 7.73 17.49 -7.54
N ASP A 387 8.94 17.96 -7.25
CA ASP A 387 10.04 18.28 -8.17
C ASP A 387 11.35 18.21 -7.37
N ASP A 388 12.50 18.55 -7.96
CA ASP A 388 13.81 18.52 -7.28
C ASP A 388 13.95 19.48 -6.10
N SER A 389 13.03 20.44 -5.95
CA SER A 389 13.01 21.40 -4.84
C SER A 389 12.29 20.91 -3.58
N VAL A 390 11.56 19.79 -3.62
CA VAL A 390 10.81 19.29 -2.45
C VAL A 390 10.89 17.76 -2.33
N ARG A 391 11.23 17.28 -1.13
CA ARG A 391 11.16 15.85 -0.75
C ARG A 391 10.32 15.69 0.53
N GLY A 392 9.36 14.77 0.50
CA GLY A 392 8.39 14.54 1.59
C GLY A 392 7.12 15.40 1.46
N PRO A 393 6.37 15.60 2.56
CA PRO A 393 6.70 15.17 3.93
C PRO A 393 6.41 13.69 4.15
N VAL A 394 7.07 13.10 5.15
CA VAL A 394 6.79 11.76 5.68
C VAL A 394 6.20 11.88 7.09
N GLY A 395 5.51 10.82 7.54
CA GLY A 395 4.70 10.84 8.77
C GLY A 395 3.26 11.27 8.55
N TYR A 396 2.34 10.72 9.33
CA TYR A 396 0.90 10.96 9.19
C TYR A 396 0.41 12.16 10.01
N GLY A 397 1.14 12.56 11.05
CA GLY A 397 0.72 13.62 11.98
C GLY A 397 -0.57 13.27 12.73
N GLN A 398 -0.73 12.00 13.12
CA GLN A 398 -1.95 11.49 13.75
C GLN A 398 -1.72 11.22 15.24
N TYR A 399 -2.82 11.21 16.02
CA TYR A 399 -2.85 10.80 17.43
C TYR A 399 -1.96 11.61 18.39
N ASN A 400 -1.62 12.87 18.05
CA ASN A 400 -0.74 13.73 18.84
C ASN A 400 -1.23 15.19 18.84
N GLY A 401 -2.49 15.38 19.23
CA GLY A 401 -3.11 16.70 19.30
C GLY A 401 -3.18 17.43 17.96
N ASN A 402 -3.30 18.76 18.04
CA ASN A 402 -3.39 19.61 16.86
C ASN A 402 -2.01 19.77 16.21
N GLN A 403 -1.95 19.57 14.91
CA GLN A 403 -0.72 19.74 14.14
C GLN A 403 -0.51 21.23 13.80
N VAL A 404 0.60 21.80 14.27
CA VAL A 404 1.06 23.16 13.95
C VAL A 404 2.24 23.09 13.00
N GLU A 405 2.32 23.97 12.01
CA GLU A 405 3.43 23.99 11.05
C GLU A 405 4.78 24.23 11.74
N LEU A 406 5.81 23.54 11.27
CA LEU A 406 7.18 23.82 11.69
C LEU A 406 7.60 25.20 11.15
N PRO A 407 8.36 26.00 11.91
CA PRO A 407 8.88 27.27 11.43
C PRO A 407 9.78 27.05 10.21
N GLU A 408 9.37 27.58 9.06
CA GLU A 408 10.20 27.58 7.85
C GLU A 408 11.04 28.85 7.81
N VAL A 409 12.32 28.70 7.48
CA VAL A 409 13.20 29.85 7.21
C VAL A 409 13.08 30.22 5.74
N ASP A 410 12.49 31.38 5.47
CA ASP A 410 12.36 31.95 4.13
C ASP A 410 13.73 32.42 3.62
N SER A 411 14.46 31.52 2.97
CA SER A 411 15.77 31.75 2.37
C SER A 411 15.63 31.95 0.86
N SER A 412 14.79 32.92 0.47
CA SER A 412 14.69 33.40 -0.91
C SER A 412 15.93 34.18 -1.37
N SER A 413 16.84 34.45 -0.43
CA SER A 413 18.12 35.12 -0.62
C SER A 413 19.21 34.12 -1.02
N SER A 414 20.02 34.49 -2.02
CA SER A 414 21.20 33.71 -2.46
C SER A 414 22.46 34.03 -1.66
N SER A 415 22.35 34.71 -0.50
CA SER A 415 23.50 35.07 0.32
C SER A 415 23.97 33.87 1.17
N ALA A 416 25.27 33.71 1.35
CA ALA A 416 25.83 32.67 2.22
C ALA A 416 25.32 32.78 3.67
N ALA A 417 24.93 33.99 4.11
CA ALA A 417 24.47 34.26 5.46
C ALA A 417 23.07 33.67 5.74
N ASP A 418 22.25 33.52 4.70
CA ASP A 418 20.87 33.00 4.80
C ASP A 418 20.80 31.48 4.61
N GLU A 419 21.93 30.83 4.32
CA GLU A 419 22.00 29.38 4.22
C GLU A 419 21.78 28.71 5.57
N LEU A 420 21.28 27.47 5.54
CA LEU A 420 21.18 26.63 6.73
C LEU A 420 22.55 26.50 7.42
N GLY A 421 22.62 26.96 8.66
CA GLY A 421 23.82 26.93 9.50
C GLY A 421 23.78 25.84 10.57
N ALA A 422 22.60 25.57 11.15
CA ALA A 422 22.45 24.54 12.16
C ALA A 422 21.05 23.92 12.19
N VAL A 423 20.97 22.66 12.63
CA VAL A 423 19.73 21.95 12.97
C VAL A 423 19.75 21.57 14.44
N MET A 424 18.77 22.02 15.20
CA MET A 424 18.51 21.60 16.57
C MET A 424 17.53 20.43 16.56
N ILE A 425 17.88 19.36 17.25
CA ILE A 425 17.08 18.13 17.33
C ILE A 425 16.89 17.78 18.81
N ASP A 426 15.65 17.84 19.28
CA ASP A 426 15.24 17.28 20.58
C ASP A 426 14.61 15.91 20.32
N ALA A 427 15.29 14.84 20.72
CA ALA A 427 14.85 13.49 20.44
C ALA A 427 15.15 12.52 21.59
N GLY A 428 14.07 11.99 22.16
CA GLY A 428 14.10 10.88 23.12
C GLY A 428 13.73 9.56 22.43
N LYS A 429 12.57 8.98 22.78
CA LYS A 429 12.02 7.82 22.07
C LYS A 429 11.58 8.16 20.63
N TYR A 430 11.13 9.40 20.43
CA TYR A 430 10.71 9.95 19.14
C TYR A 430 11.37 11.32 18.95
N VAL A 431 11.22 11.92 17.76
CA VAL A 431 11.66 13.30 17.54
C VAL A 431 10.62 14.25 18.13
N ASN A 432 10.97 14.93 19.22
CA ASN A 432 10.07 15.80 19.98
C ASN A 432 9.97 17.20 19.36
N ARG A 433 11.11 17.73 18.91
CA ARG A 433 11.22 19.07 18.33
C ARG A 433 12.37 19.13 17.32
N LEU A 434 12.18 19.89 16.25
CA LEU A 434 13.19 20.20 15.25
C LEU A 434 13.12 21.69 14.94
N GLU A 435 14.27 22.37 14.98
CA GLU A 435 14.41 23.79 14.66
C GLU A 435 15.66 24.01 13.83
N THR A 436 15.67 25.05 13.02
CA THR A 436 16.80 25.38 12.14
C THR A 436 17.21 26.82 12.31
N LEU A 437 18.49 27.10 12.12
CA LEU A 437 19.04 28.45 12.09
C LEU A 437 19.82 28.67 10.81
N THR A 438 19.75 29.88 10.26
CA THR A 438 20.68 30.33 9.22
C THR A 438 22.08 30.53 9.80
N ARG A 439 23.09 30.66 8.93
CA ARG A 439 24.46 31.00 9.35
C ARG A 439 24.50 32.33 10.12
N ALA A 440 23.78 33.36 9.66
CA ALA A 440 23.70 34.64 10.36
C ALA A 440 23.03 34.53 11.74
N GLN A 441 21.93 33.76 11.84
CA GLN A 441 21.23 33.54 13.10
C GLN A 441 22.10 32.76 14.09
N LEU A 442 22.86 31.78 13.59
CA LEU A 442 23.80 31.01 14.38
C LEU A 442 24.91 31.90 14.96
N GLU A 443 25.55 32.72 14.12
CA GLU A 443 26.61 33.66 14.56
C GLU A 443 26.11 34.65 15.62
N GLU A 444 24.90 35.21 15.44
CA GLU A 444 24.32 36.13 16.42
C GLU A 444 23.96 35.42 17.73
N MET A 445 23.47 34.19 17.65
CA MET A 445 23.15 33.40 18.83
C MET A 445 24.43 33.04 19.61
N GLU A 446 25.48 32.58 18.94
CA GLU A 446 26.76 32.25 19.58
C GLU A 446 27.40 33.46 20.29
N ARG A 447 27.14 34.68 19.79
CA ARG A 447 27.59 35.94 20.42
C ARG A 447 26.82 36.27 21.71
N THR A 448 25.55 35.87 21.79
CA THR A 448 24.65 36.24 22.90
C THR A 448 24.56 35.15 23.96
N GLU A 449 24.47 33.88 23.56
CA GLU A 449 24.44 32.72 24.43
C GLU A 449 25.15 31.51 23.78
N PRO A 450 26.00 30.77 24.52
CA PRO A 450 26.64 29.59 23.96
C PRO A 450 25.61 28.51 23.63
N LEU A 451 25.76 27.88 22.47
CA LEU A 451 25.01 26.70 22.08
C LEU A 451 25.23 25.56 23.09
N ARG A 452 24.17 25.21 23.84
CA ARG A 452 24.21 24.10 24.80
C ARG A 452 23.36 22.94 24.34
N ALA A 453 24.00 21.78 24.24
CA ALA A 453 23.31 20.51 24.23
C ALA A 453 23.09 20.05 25.67
N ALA A 454 21.85 19.65 26.00
CA ALA A 454 21.47 19.23 27.34
C ALA A 454 20.29 18.27 27.26
N GLY A 455 20.35 17.17 28.01
CA GLY A 455 19.34 16.12 27.95
C GLY A 455 19.28 15.50 26.55
N ASP A 456 18.08 15.52 25.97
CA ASP A 456 17.78 14.97 24.63
C ASP A 456 17.92 16.01 23.50
N LYS A 457 18.39 17.23 23.82
CA LYS A 457 18.60 18.32 22.88
C LYS A 457 20.01 18.30 22.28
N HIS A 458 20.08 18.28 20.95
CA HIS A 458 21.30 18.24 20.16
C HIS A 458 21.36 19.37 19.14
N TRP A 459 22.57 19.81 18.84
CA TRP A 459 22.86 20.74 17.75
C TRP A 459 23.73 20.06 16.71
N PHE A 460 23.30 20.12 15.46
CA PHE A 460 24.07 19.69 14.29
C PHE A 460 24.45 20.94 13.49
N VAL A 461 25.67 21.42 13.72
CA VAL A 461 26.20 22.64 13.10
C VAL A 461 26.93 22.30 11.79
N LEU A 462 26.70 23.10 10.76
CA LEU A 462 27.29 22.95 9.43
C LEU A 462 28.49 23.87 9.28
N ALA A 463 29.65 23.29 8.98
CA ALA A 463 30.86 24.07 8.68
C ALA A 463 30.70 24.88 7.39
N ALA A 464 31.61 25.83 7.15
CA ALA A 464 31.64 26.58 5.90
C ALA A 464 31.73 25.65 4.68
N GLY A 465 30.83 25.82 3.70
CA GLY A 465 30.74 24.94 2.51
C GLY A 465 30.17 23.54 2.76
N GLU A 466 29.81 23.21 4.01
CA GLU A 466 29.06 22.00 4.32
C GLU A 466 27.57 22.18 4.07
N TYR A 467 26.95 21.17 3.45
CA TYR A 467 25.52 21.15 3.16
C TYR A 467 24.93 19.76 3.36
N ILE A 468 23.67 19.70 3.78
CA ILE A 468 22.91 18.45 3.91
C ILE A 468 22.47 18.01 2.51
N GLY A 469 22.80 16.77 2.13
CA GLY A 469 22.37 16.16 0.86
C GLY A 469 21.23 15.18 1.04
N ARG A 470 21.11 14.57 2.23
CA ARG A 470 20.10 13.54 2.51
C ARG A 470 19.69 13.55 3.97
N VAL A 471 18.42 13.27 4.23
CA VAL A 471 17.90 12.99 5.56
C VAL A 471 17.19 11.65 5.56
N ASP A 472 17.72 10.69 6.32
CA ASP A 472 17.03 9.44 6.58
C ASP A 472 16.06 9.63 7.74
N VAL A 473 14.81 9.19 7.56
CA VAL A 473 13.72 9.43 8.51
C VAL A 473 12.94 8.16 8.71
N ARG A 474 12.73 7.73 9.94
CA ARG A 474 11.74 6.71 10.25
C ARG A 474 10.43 7.36 10.70
N ALA A 475 9.33 6.98 10.07
CA ALA A 475 8.04 7.60 10.35
C ALA A 475 6.85 6.64 10.23
N MET A 476 5.80 6.91 11.00
CA MET A 476 4.46 6.36 10.81
C MET A 476 3.42 7.39 11.29
N ALA A 477 2.92 7.30 12.52
CA ALA A 477 2.01 8.31 13.08
C ALA A 477 2.69 9.68 13.28
N TRP A 478 3.99 9.67 13.60
CA TRP A 478 4.90 10.81 13.77
C TRP A 478 6.31 10.41 13.32
N ILE A 479 7.30 11.28 13.52
CA ILE A 479 8.71 10.98 13.24
C ILE A 479 9.32 10.21 14.40
N ASP A 480 9.60 8.93 14.17
CA ASP A 480 10.23 8.03 15.15
C ASP A 480 11.70 8.38 15.35
N GLY A 481 12.43 8.63 14.26
CA GLY A 481 13.85 8.98 14.33
C GLY A 481 14.39 9.49 13.01
N LEU A 482 15.58 10.09 13.04
CA LEU A 482 16.22 10.63 11.85
C LEU A 482 17.75 10.61 11.92
N GLN A 483 18.38 10.68 10.75
CA GLN A 483 19.81 10.87 10.57
C GLN A 483 20.08 11.87 9.44
N LEU A 484 20.99 12.82 9.68
CA LEU A 484 21.40 13.84 8.73
C LEU A 484 22.68 13.41 8.01
N HIS A 485 22.72 13.53 6.70
CA HIS A 485 23.90 13.26 5.88
C HIS A 485 24.29 14.50 5.08
N THR A 486 25.54 14.93 5.24
CA THR A 486 26.13 16.06 4.52
C THR A 486 27.14 15.58 3.49
N ASN A 487 27.63 16.50 2.67
CA ASN A 487 28.80 16.27 1.80
C ASN A 487 30.09 15.97 2.58
N LEU A 488 30.11 16.15 3.91
CA LEU A 488 31.30 15.95 4.74
C LEU A 488 31.16 14.83 5.78
N LYS A 489 29.99 14.66 6.39
CA LYS A 489 29.77 13.75 7.53
C LYS A 489 28.33 13.25 7.59
N SER A 490 28.09 12.28 8.46
CA SER A 490 26.73 11.89 8.89
C SER A 490 26.59 12.09 10.38
N SER A 491 25.41 12.50 10.84
CA SER A 491 25.10 12.55 12.26
C SER A 491 24.94 11.13 12.84
N ARG A 492 24.83 11.02 14.17
CA ARG A 492 24.21 9.83 14.77
C ARG A 492 22.75 9.69 14.37
N TRP A 493 22.17 8.53 14.64
CA TRP A 493 20.72 8.37 14.65
C TRP A 493 20.12 9.08 15.87
N PHE A 494 19.09 9.89 15.65
CA PHE A 494 18.32 10.55 16.71
C PHE A 494 16.93 9.93 16.79
N GLY A 495 16.41 9.66 17.99
CA GLY A 495 15.11 9.04 18.18
C GLY A 495 15.13 7.51 18.11
N GLY A 496 13.95 6.91 17.97
CA GLY A 496 13.74 5.46 17.89
C GLY A 496 13.85 4.89 16.48
N THR A 497 13.69 3.57 16.38
CA THR A 497 13.70 2.80 15.13
C THR A 497 12.33 2.21 14.77
N GLY A 498 11.25 2.74 15.35
CA GLY A 498 9.88 2.44 14.93
C GLY A 498 9.59 2.95 13.52
N GLY A 499 8.38 2.73 13.01
CA GLY A 499 7.96 3.25 11.69
C GLY A 499 8.71 2.68 10.49
N GLU A 500 8.33 3.16 9.30
CA GLU A 500 8.96 2.82 8.03
C GLU A 500 10.13 3.78 7.75
N LEU A 501 11.23 3.28 7.18
CA LEU A 501 12.40 4.10 6.83
C LEU A 501 12.15 4.82 5.50
N HIS A 502 12.34 6.13 5.45
CA HIS A 502 12.27 6.96 4.25
C HIS A 502 13.60 7.69 4.03
N ALA A 503 13.92 8.02 2.78
CA ALA A 503 15.12 8.77 2.43
C ALA A 503 14.74 10.07 1.70
N LEU A 504 14.84 11.20 2.40
CA LEU A 504 14.67 12.53 1.83
C LEU A 504 15.98 12.97 1.16
N GLN A 505 16.22 12.44 -0.03
CA GLN A 505 17.46 12.65 -0.80
C GLN A 505 17.30 13.81 -1.78
N ALA A 506 18.14 14.84 -1.65
CA ALA A 506 18.24 15.90 -2.65
C ALA A 506 18.74 15.30 -3.98
N ALA A 507 18.28 15.85 -5.11
CA ALA A 507 18.75 15.44 -6.44
C ALA A 507 20.26 15.70 -6.62
N ASP A 508 20.87 15.04 -7.61
CA ASP A 508 22.26 15.30 -7.95
C ASP A 508 22.47 16.78 -8.31
N GLY A 509 23.44 17.41 -7.65
CA GLY A 509 23.70 18.86 -7.81
C GLY A 509 22.79 19.77 -6.97
N TRP A 510 21.96 19.21 -6.08
CA TRP A 510 21.11 19.96 -5.15
C TRP A 510 21.52 19.72 -3.69
N ARG A 511 21.07 20.60 -2.80
CA ARG A 511 21.21 20.47 -1.35
C ARG A 511 19.91 20.79 -0.63
N VAL A 512 19.77 20.27 0.58
CA VAL A 512 18.71 20.68 1.51
C VAL A 512 18.97 22.12 1.98
N ASN A 513 17.93 22.92 1.90
CA ASN A 513 17.92 24.33 2.25
C ASN A 513 17.13 24.59 3.54
N SER A 514 15.94 23.99 3.67
CA SER A 514 15.11 24.12 4.86
C SER A 514 14.32 22.84 5.11
N PHE A 515 13.78 22.72 6.33
CA PHE A 515 12.86 21.68 6.72
C PHE A 515 11.45 22.25 6.81
N PHE A 516 10.45 21.45 6.43
CA PHE A 516 9.04 21.80 6.56
C PHE A 516 8.25 20.62 7.12
N GLY A 517 7.04 20.87 7.62
CA GLY A 517 6.19 19.82 8.17
C GLY A 517 5.34 20.31 9.33
N THR A 518 5.01 19.43 10.26
CA THR A 518 4.15 19.76 11.39
C THR A 518 4.66 19.17 12.69
N ARG A 519 4.30 19.81 13.81
CA ARG A 519 4.51 19.34 15.17
C ARG A 519 3.17 19.25 15.89
N GLY A 520 2.93 18.12 16.56
CA GLY A 520 1.82 17.95 17.49
C GLY A 520 2.14 18.48 18.89
N ASP A 521 1.35 18.06 19.87
CA ASP A 521 1.54 18.49 21.26
C ASP A 521 2.92 18.07 21.80
N SER A 522 3.38 16.87 21.44
CA SER A 522 4.62 16.28 21.99
C SER A 522 5.70 15.97 20.95
N TYR A 523 5.35 15.68 19.69
CA TYR A 523 6.28 15.12 18.70
C TYR A 523 6.16 15.81 17.34
N VAL A 524 7.24 15.77 16.56
CA VAL A 524 7.22 16.15 15.14
C VAL A 524 6.34 15.14 14.41
N GLY A 525 5.21 15.59 13.87
CA GLY A 525 4.21 14.74 13.24
C GLY A 525 4.51 14.45 11.77
N LYS A 526 4.99 15.47 11.04
CA LYS A 526 5.37 15.38 9.63
C LYS A 526 6.69 16.07 9.38
N LEU A 527 7.52 15.53 8.49
CA LEU A 527 8.80 16.13 8.13
C LEU A 527 9.12 15.96 6.65
N GLY A 528 9.46 17.05 5.99
CA GLY A 528 9.98 17.13 4.63
C GLY A 528 11.14 18.12 4.55
N VAL A 529 11.79 18.17 3.39
CA VAL A 529 12.89 19.10 3.10
C VAL A 529 12.63 19.87 1.81
N ARG A 530 12.96 21.15 1.81
CA ARG A 530 13.11 21.94 0.60
C ARG A 530 14.55 21.91 0.16
N CYS A 531 14.77 21.78 -1.14
CA CYS A 531 16.07 21.69 -1.76
C CYS A 531 16.29 22.85 -2.72
N VAL A 532 17.54 23.27 -2.88
CA VAL A 532 17.97 24.27 -3.86
C VAL A 532 19.17 23.73 -4.64
N PRO A 533 19.37 24.16 -5.90
CA PRO A 533 20.59 23.84 -6.64
C PRO A 533 21.83 24.35 -5.91
N LEU A 534 22.94 23.65 -6.07
CA LEU A 534 24.23 24.18 -5.63
C LEU A 534 24.60 25.39 -6.50
N SER A 535 24.89 26.52 -5.86
CA SER A 535 25.33 27.74 -6.54
C SER A 535 26.71 27.53 -7.19
N SER A 536 26.74 27.31 -8.51
CA SER A 536 27.94 27.00 -9.32
C SER A 536 28.54 25.60 -9.07
N PRO A 537 29.16 24.94 -10.09
CA PRO A 537 29.81 23.65 -9.88
C PRO A 537 30.87 23.80 -8.79
N PRO A 538 31.18 22.73 -8.04
CA PRO A 538 32.11 22.82 -6.93
C PRO A 538 33.38 23.52 -7.44
N HIS A 539 33.63 24.73 -6.95
CA HIS A 539 34.97 25.26 -7.00
C HIS A 539 35.80 24.15 -6.37
N THR A 540 36.67 23.53 -7.18
CA THR A 540 37.74 22.68 -6.70
C THR A 540 38.23 23.35 -5.44
N PRO A 541 38.14 22.71 -4.26
CA PRO A 541 38.48 23.37 -3.01
C PRO A 541 39.79 24.09 -3.25
N HIS A 542 39.81 25.41 -3.02
CA HIS A 542 41.06 26.16 -3.09
C HIS A 542 42.09 25.28 -2.41
N ALA A 543 43.06 24.80 -3.18
CA ALA A 543 44.16 24.05 -2.63
C ALA A 543 44.78 25.00 -1.61
N LEU A 544 44.45 24.80 -0.33
CA LEU A 544 45.36 25.20 0.73
C LEU A 544 46.64 24.51 0.33
N GLN A 545 47.63 25.32 -0.05
CA GLN A 545 48.91 24.86 -0.57
C GLN A 545 49.35 23.68 0.28
N THR A 546 49.60 22.56 -0.40
CA THR A 546 50.26 21.40 0.18
C THR A 546 51.65 21.87 0.60
N ASP A 547 51.79 22.26 1.86
CA ASP A 547 53.09 22.25 2.48
C ASP A 547 53.37 20.76 2.77
N GLU A 548 54.02 20.09 1.82
CA GLU A 548 54.61 18.77 2.01
C GLU A 548 55.80 18.90 2.98
N SER A 549 55.54 19.34 4.21
CA SER A 549 56.48 19.16 5.29
C SER A 549 56.26 17.75 5.82
N ASN A 550 57.22 16.88 5.51
CA ASN A 550 57.35 15.54 6.10
C ASN A 550 57.80 15.65 7.57
N GLU A 551 57.25 16.62 8.31
CA GLU A 551 57.55 16.79 9.73
C GLU A 551 56.79 15.71 10.53
N PRO A 552 57.47 15.06 11.49
CA PRO A 552 56.82 14.11 12.38
C PRO A 552 55.66 14.79 13.12
N ILE A 553 54.56 14.05 13.31
CA ILE A 553 53.38 14.46 14.09
C ILE A 553 53.83 15.24 15.33
N GLN A 554 53.60 16.55 15.33
CA GLN A 554 53.88 17.37 16.50
C GLN A 554 52.92 16.95 17.61
N SER A 555 53.44 16.49 18.75
CA SER A 555 52.61 16.34 19.93
C SER A 555 52.16 17.74 20.36
N PHE A 556 50.89 18.07 20.11
CA PHE A 556 50.33 19.30 20.64
C PHE A 556 50.31 19.26 22.18
N PRO A 557 50.59 20.37 22.87
CA PRO A 557 50.47 20.43 24.32
C PRO A 557 49.05 20.07 24.74
N GLN A 558 48.91 19.26 25.80
CA GLN A 558 47.60 18.91 26.35
C GLN A 558 46.83 20.18 26.74
N ALA A 559 45.62 20.33 26.23
CA ALA A 559 44.73 21.41 26.62
C ALA A 559 44.10 21.14 28.00
N GLY A 560 44.01 22.18 28.84
CA GLY A 560 43.44 22.13 30.20
C GLY A 560 44.49 22.07 31.32
N LYS A 561 44.12 22.50 32.54
CA LYS A 561 44.98 22.39 33.73
C LYS A 561 44.53 21.23 34.62
N ALA A 562 45.47 20.36 34.97
CA ALA A 562 45.25 19.28 35.91
C ALA A 562 45.22 19.81 37.37
N LEU A 563 44.11 20.41 37.81
CA LEU A 563 43.94 20.88 39.20
C LEU A 563 43.34 19.81 40.13
N GLU A 564 43.35 20.05 41.44
CA GLU A 564 43.06 19.07 42.51
C GLU A 564 41.60 18.58 42.47
N GLY A 565 41.40 17.32 42.07
CA GLY A 565 40.11 16.66 42.05
C GLY A 565 40.24 15.21 41.57
N GLY A 566 40.34 14.27 42.52
CA GLY A 566 40.39 12.83 42.24
C GLY A 566 41.71 12.30 41.65
N ALA A 567 41.80 10.97 41.51
CA ALA A 567 42.95 10.30 40.90
C ALA A 567 43.01 10.60 39.40
N LYS A 568 44.15 11.12 38.93
CA LYS A 568 44.38 11.47 37.53
C LYS A 568 45.06 10.30 36.83
N THR A 569 44.38 9.71 35.85
CA THR A 569 44.94 8.61 35.06
C THR A 569 45.28 9.13 33.67
N PRO A 570 46.57 9.22 33.30
CA PRO A 570 46.93 9.56 31.93
C PRO A 570 46.42 8.47 30.98
N PHE A 571 45.87 8.88 29.84
CA PHE A 571 45.40 7.97 28.81
C PHE A 571 45.94 8.42 27.45
N SER A 572 46.23 7.44 26.60
CA SER A 572 46.54 7.64 25.19
C SER A 572 45.74 6.59 24.41
N ILE A 573 45.05 7.02 23.37
CA ILE A 573 44.21 6.17 22.54
C ILE A 573 44.81 6.21 21.14
N THR A 574 45.24 5.06 20.63
CA THR A 574 45.84 4.95 19.29
C THR A 574 44.99 4.00 18.45
N PHE A 575 44.41 4.50 17.36
CA PHE A 575 43.76 3.71 16.34
C PHE A 575 44.43 3.98 14.99
N PRO A 576 44.64 2.95 14.14
CA PRO A 576 45.17 3.16 12.78
C PRO A 576 44.26 4.06 11.94
N ILE A 577 42.94 3.87 12.08
CA ILE A 577 41.89 4.68 11.45
C ILE A 577 40.77 4.83 12.46
N ILE A 578 40.35 6.07 12.72
CA ILE A 578 39.25 6.39 13.63
C ILE A 578 37.94 6.33 12.85
N GLY A 579 36.98 5.52 13.28
CA GLY A 579 35.64 5.45 12.71
C GLY A 579 34.70 6.51 13.27
N ALA A 580 34.76 6.76 14.58
CA ALA A 580 34.03 7.87 15.20
C ALA A 580 34.69 8.36 16.49
N VAL A 581 34.46 9.63 16.83
CA VAL A 581 34.76 10.18 18.16
C VAL A 581 33.45 10.45 18.89
N VAL A 582 33.32 9.91 20.10
CA VAL A 582 32.14 10.05 20.95
C VAL A 582 32.50 10.90 22.17
N ILE A 583 31.80 12.00 22.37
CA ILE A 583 32.04 12.94 23.46
C ILE A 583 30.77 13.09 24.25
N ARG A 584 30.85 12.82 25.54
CA ARG A 584 29.79 13.18 26.47
C ARG A 584 30.11 14.57 27.01
N CYS A 585 29.21 15.51 26.78
CA CYS A 585 29.40 16.89 27.20
C CYS A 585 28.13 17.42 27.87
N GLY A 586 28.31 18.14 28.97
CA GLY A 586 27.26 18.90 29.65
C GLY A 586 27.73 20.35 29.83
N ARG A 587 27.98 20.75 31.08
CA ARG A 587 28.70 22.02 31.37
C ARG A 587 30.20 21.90 31.07
N PHE A 588 30.74 20.68 31.09
CA PHE A 588 32.12 20.33 30.79
C PHE A 588 32.15 19.04 29.96
N VAL A 589 33.29 18.73 29.33
CA VAL A 589 33.50 17.42 28.69
C VAL A 589 33.67 16.35 29.77
N ASP A 590 32.71 15.42 29.85
CA ASP A 590 32.65 14.37 30.87
C ASP A 590 33.43 13.10 30.48
N SER A 591 33.49 12.79 29.18
CA SER A 591 34.22 11.63 28.66
C SER A 591 34.41 11.71 27.15
N ILE A 592 35.54 11.18 26.66
CA ILE A 592 35.83 11.01 25.23
C ILE A 592 36.07 9.50 24.97
N ARG A 593 35.46 8.96 23.91
CA ARG A 593 35.70 7.61 23.41
C ARG A 593 36.02 7.70 21.92
N VAL A 594 36.89 6.82 21.45
CA VAL A 594 37.23 6.68 20.02
C VAL A 594 36.79 5.30 19.60
N LEU A 595 36.05 5.21 18.50
CA LEU A 595 35.50 3.96 17.95
C LEU A 595 36.21 3.59 16.67
N SER A 596 36.37 2.29 16.41
CA SER A 596 36.74 1.77 15.10
C SER A 596 35.63 2.00 14.06
N ILE A 597 35.94 1.80 12.78
CA ILE A 597 34.95 1.87 11.69
C ILE A 597 33.82 0.86 11.92
N GLU A 598 34.15 -0.35 12.35
CA GLU A 598 33.19 -1.43 12.59
C GLU A 598 32.27 -1.09 13.77
N GLU A 599 32.83 -0.58 14.87
CA GLU A 599 32.08 -0.16 16.06
C GLU A 599 31.14 1.02 15.76
N ALA A 600 31.61 2.01 15.01
CA ALA A 600 30.78 3.13 14.56
C ALA A 600 29.64 2.65 13.66
N THR A 601 29.92 1.76 12.71
CA THR A 601 28.92 1.21 11.78
C THR A 601 27.86 0.37 12.49
N ALA A 602 28.26 -0.45 13.46
CA ALA A 602 27.35 -1.23 14.28
C ALA A 602 26.47 -0.32 15.14
N SER A 603 27.05 0.73 15.72
CA SER A 603 26.37 1.70 16.58
C SER A 603 25.32 2.53 15.83
N CYS A 604 25.51 2.83 14.54
CA CYS A 604 24.48 3.49 13.71
C CYS A 604 23.19 2.69 13.55
N ARG A 605 23.21 1.37 13.82
CA ARG A 605 22.05 0.48 13.71
C ARG A 605 21.35 0.23 15.06
N ASP A 606 21.95 0.66 16.16
CA ASP A 606 21.39 0.52 17.50
C ASP A 606 21.13 1.91 18.12
N PRO A 607 19.87 2.35 18.24
CA PRO A 607 19.53 3.65 18.83
C PRO A 607 19.92 3.76 20.32
N LYS A 608 20.28 2.65 20.98
CA LYS A 608 20.79 2.61 22.36
C LYS A 608 22.32 2.62 22.44
N ALA A 609 23.02 2.59 21.31
CA ALA A 609 24.49 2.57 21.29
C ALA A 609 25.11 3.82 21.92
N TYR A 610 24.37 4.94 21.88
CA TYR A 610 24.79 6.21 22.44
C TYR A 610 23.81 6.69 23.53
N ARG A 611 24.36 7.26 24.59
CA ARG A 611 23.56 7.90 25.64
C ARG A 611 22.97 9.22 25.12
N SER A 612 21.92 9.70 25.78
CA SER A 612 21.23 10.94 25.37
C SER A 612 22.21 12.09 25.22
N ASN A 613 23.14 12.31 26.15
CA ASN A 613 24.13 13.38 26.13
C ASN A 613 25.47 13.08 25.42
N GLU A 614 25.53 12.04 24.57
CA GLU A 614 26.74 11.71 23.79
C GLU A 614 26.69 12.28 22.37
N HIS A 615 27.63 13.16 22.06
CA HIS A 615 27.89 13.71 20.73
C HIS A 615 28.79 12.76 19.95
N VAL A 616 28.39 12.42 18.72
CA VAL A 616 29.11 11.44 17.91
C VAL A 616 29.54 12.09 16.60
N PHE A 617 30.83 12.07 16.33
CA PHE A 617 31.45 12.55 15.12
C PHE A 617 31.91 11.35 14.31
N VAL A 618 31.07 10.88 13.37
CA VAL A 618 31.40 9.76 12.49
C VAL A 618 32.30 10.25 11.35
N LEU A 619 33.47 9.62 11.20
CA LEU A 619 34.43 9.92 10.14
C LEU A 619 34.22 8.95 8.99
N ALA A 620 34.02 9.48 7.77
CA ALA A 620 33.87 8.64 6.58
C ALA A 620 35.18 7.92 6.25
N ALA A 621 35.10 6.70 5.70
CA ALA A 621 36.24 5.78 5.47
C ALA A 621 37.41 6.32 4.61
N VAL A 622 37.27 7.52 4.04
CA VAL A 622 38.26 8.19 3.17
C VAL A 622 38.86 9.47 3.80
N ARG A 623 38.59 9.76 5.09
CA ARG A 623 39.02 11.01 5.72
C ARG A 623 39.67 10.79 7.09
N GLY A 624 40.83 11.42 7.29
CA GLY A 624 41.54 11.44 8.57
C GLY A 624 41.12 12.64 9.44
N LEU A 625 41.20 12.47 10.76
CA LEU A 625 41.08 13.55 11.73
C LEU A 625 42.39 14.36 11.75
N VAL A 626 42.33 15.69 11.67
CA VAL A 626 43.53 16.54 11.62
C VAL A 626 43.72 17.39 12.86
N GLU A 627 42.64 17.95 13.43
CA GLU A 627 42.76 18.87 14.57
C GLU A 627 41.52 18.85 15.48
N VAL A 628 41.74 19.11 16.77
CA VAL A 628 40.70 19.27 17.80
C VAL A 628 40.92 20.59 18.53
N GLU A 629 39.96 21.50 18.46
CA GLU A 629 40.03 22.82 19.09
C GLU A 629 38.95 22.98 20.18
N GLY A 630 39.17 23.82 21.19
CA GLY A 630 38.15 24.09 22.19
C GLY A 630 38.52 25.17 23.21
N PRO A 631 37.62 26.11 23.55
CA PRO A 631 37.86 27.12 24.58
C PRO A 631 37.98 26.52 25.99
N ILE A 632 38.87 27.13 26.80
CA ILE A 632 39.05 26.85 28.22
C ILE A 632 38.53 28.05 29.01
N VAL A 633 37.50 27.87 29.83
CA VAL A 633 36.91 28.96 30.63
C VAL A 633 37.25 28.79 32.12
N GLN A 634 37.56 29.91 32.79
CA GLN A 634 37.82 29.98 34.22
C GLN A 634 36.53 30.36 34.95
N SER A 635 36.00 29.48 35.80
CA SER A 635 34.78 29.76 36.58
C SER A 635 35.11 30.31 37.97
N TRP A 636 34.16 31.04 38.58
CA TRP A 636 34.28 31.69 39.90
C TRP A 636 34.45 30.72 41.10
N ASN A 637 34.57 29.41 40.85
CA ASN A 637 34.97 28.39 41.82
C ASN A 637 36.02 27.46 41.18
N VAL A 638 37.30 27.81 41.34
CA VAL A 638 38.58 27.04 41.26
C VAL A 638 38.79 25.98 40.14
N HIS A 639 37.84 25.72 39.23
CA HIS A 639 37.95 24.70 38.19
C HIS A 639 38.09 25.35 36.80
N GLN A 640 39.21 25.07 36.12
CA GLN A 640 39.40 25.24 34.68
C GLN A 640 39.24 23.86 34.02
N ALA A 641 38.26 23.71 33.12
CA ALA A 641 38.00 22.48 32.38
C ALA A 641 37.66 22.78 30.92
N ILE A 642 37.82 21.79 30.03
CA ILE A 642 37.40 21.90 28.63
C ILE A 642 35.88 22.00 28.60
N THR A 643 35.36 23.10 28.05
CA THR A 643 33.92 23.41 28.03
C THR A 643 33.25 23.08 26.70
N SER A 644 34.01 22.95 25.62
CA SER A 644 33.56 22.48 24.31
C SER A 644 34.73 21.90 23.50
N ALA A 645 34.43 21.15 22.44
CA ALA A 645 35.42 20.57 21.54
C ALA A 645 34.87 20.55 20.10
N ASP A 646 35.65 21.08 19.16
CA ASP A 646 35.39 21.13 17.72
C ASP A 646 36.43 20.27 16.98
N PHE A 647 35.99 19.58 15.93
CA PHE A 647 36.80 18.62 15.18
C PHE A 647 36.86 19.01 13.71
N MET A 648 38.07 19.16 13.16
CA MET A 648 38.27 19.33 11.72
C MET A 648 38.83 18.06 11.08
N ALA A 649 38.20 17.62 9.98
CA ALA A 649 38.65 16.52 9.14
C ALA A 649 39.07 17.02 7.77
N ARG A 650 40.17 16.48 7.22
CA ARG A 650 40.71 16.84 5.88
C ARG A 650 40.57 15.66 4.91
N MET A 651 40.52 15.97 3.62
CA MET A 651 40.55 14.98 2.55
C MET A 651 42.02 14.67 2.25
N ASP A 652 42.46 13.44 2.44
CA ASP A 652 43.73 12.98 1.87
C ASP A 652 43.42 12.42 0.48
N ARG A 653 44.01 13.00 -0.57
CA ARG A 653 43.97 12.42 -1.91
C ARG A 653 45.32 11.77 -2.18
N SER A 654 45.53 10.62 -1.55
CA SER A 654 46.60 9.70 -1.91
C SER A 654 46.11 8.26 -1.89
N THR A 655 45.32 7.89 -2.91
CA THR A 655 45.41 6.63 -3.69
C THR A 655 44.26 6.54 -4.70
#